data_AF-A0A1W0XFD9-F1
#
_entry.id   AF-A0A1W0XFD9-F1
#
_cell.length_a   1.000
_cell.length_b   1.000
_cell.length_c   1.000
_cell.angle_alpha   90.00
_cell.angle_beta   90.00
_cell.angle_gamma   90.00
#
_symmetry.space_group_name_H-M   'P 1'
#
loop_
_entity.id
_entity.type
_entity.pdbx_description
1 polymer ?
#
loop_
_entity_poly.entity_id
_entity_poly.type
_entity_poly.pdbx_seq_one_letter_code
_entity_poly.pdbx_strand_id
1 'polypeptide(L)'
;MYLDIQPEMDYMAQSGSTSASAAATHNMAMVHSSSISGLSNLEIRTRSVEQTLIPLVSQISALISHRERLVRNERISLALSRVGQDVCDAVKKFVYIGENIAEENVEIQQDMLDACREAREAGVLLAQIVSLKYDTSAVVAIHHANNVIEERKLLRAARGLLSSVTKVLLLADKVIVLQILRAKDAVRQTLRSLVHVNNFSDFVKLFSRYGSTMVDLARLSGERLQDLKDDKRKAQLASARQVLEKSTMMLLTSSKASLRHPESQEARLNRDLVYARVNEALNLLSYAITDGETYMADPEMRNPAAGFQTSYVPSVEKHTAISVVLQRIEDTLEMIKMNLITSEAYEILKRDFQYFEDALTDFIDSSEFPHEQRERILQFSQLLKDQVQSYPVLGLDNSPFASTNIDSSLSKSQQIVKNMKKELTSIAVQIATELLKNYNEAEATTRIGEAALSGDRELLEMEGKTFAAGAARLIEVSRMLKHISITPAMLIQADRLETSLSSLSRQCIFAAQTLVHRVGSRTAKENLDVFLDAWRGLIRDLLAVTTQCGSLCKEPKAVRMGYMSLPRPGKHGSTAKPIRTVPTDFGTHEQARLVRNGLEMQMISSEMDSETEKWDEASNDIVKRAKNMSSMAYTMYLFTKGDGSLKTTQDLFTQAEFFTEEANRLCRAIRDFANQVPQGLQKVELVTTLDKIPSLIQHLTATIKNPTVGKTATFNKVETVIQQTKDLMNAIAKLVTTCFICATKYDLDYRHLNGYSSTTSPMKWRLPAQQAALTNHIHRLPEDSDSVHSFKSTRSETHNASGSLSTRNHGHSVSNSMSRLAK
;
A
#
# COMPACT_ATOMS: atom_id res chain seq x y z
N MET A 1 26.60 9.89 33.24
CA MET A 1 27.89 10.16 32.56
C MET A 1 27.80 9.54 31.18
N TYR A 2 27.37 10.33 30.20
CA TYR A 2 27.57 10.23 28.74
C TYR A 2 26.65 11.31 28.15
N LEU A 3 27.05 12.54 28.46
CA LEU A 3 26.73 13.78 27.74
C LEU A 3 28.01 14.13 26.98
N ASP A 4 27.86 14.82 25.85
CA ASP A 4 28.90 15.31 24.91
C ASP A 4 29.46 14.32 23.90
N ILE A 5 28.80 14.20 22.73
CA ILE A 5 29.37 14.43 21.37
C ILE A 5 28.22 14.84 20.41
N GLN A 6 27.80 16.09 20.46
CA GLN A 6 27.01 16.81 19.44
C GLN A 6 27.57 18.22 19.46
N PRO A 7 28.49 18.63 18.55
CA PRO A 7 28.05 19.13 17.23
C PRO A 7 29.15 19.14 16.12
N GLU A 8 29.00 18.36 15.04
CA GLU A 8 29.74 18.67 13.79
C GLU A 8 29.09 18.11 12.49
N MET A 9 27.78 17.81 12.52
CA MET A 9 27.05 17.23 11.37
C MET A 9 25.90 18.10 10.82
N ASP A 10 25.64 19.28 11.40
CA ASP A 10 24.49 20.11 11.02
C ASP A 10 24.76 21.12 9.89
N TYR A 11 25.96 21.17 9.31
CA TYR A 11 26.27 22.12 8.22
C TYR A 11 26.24 21.52 6.80
N MET A 12 25.86 20.25 6.62
CA MET A 12 25.72 19.63 5.28
C MET A 12 24.30 19.14 4.93
N ALA A 13 23.31 19.31 5.82
CA ALA A 13 21.97 18.74 5.65
C ALA A 13 20.90 19.68 5.04
N GLN A 14 21.28 20.75 4.32
CA GLN A 14 20.29 21.69 3.73
C GLN A 14 20.36 21.91 2.21
N SER A 15 21.08 21.07 1.45
CA SER A 15 21.01 21.14 -0.01
C SER A 15 21.25 19.77 -0.66
N GLY A 16 20.18 19.03 -0.98
CA GLY A 16 20.30 17.86 -1.86
C GLY A 16 19.27 16.73 -1.76
N SER A 17 18.13 16.89 -1.07
CA SER A 17 17.28 15.74 -0.71
C SER A 17 15.91 15.68 -1.39
N THR A 18 15.79 15.99 -2.69
CA THR A 18 14.52 15.80 -3.42
C THR A 18 14.62 15.06 -4.76
N SER A 19 15.79 14.90 -5.35
CA SER A 19 15.95 14.17 -6.62
C SER A 19 16.44 12.71 -6.48
N ALA A 20 17.09 12.35 -5.36
CA ALA A 20 17.66 11.01 -5.16
C ALA A 20 16.61 9.94 -4.74
N SER A 21 15.48 10.36 -4.16
CA SER A 21 14.45 9.43 -3.67
C SER A 21 13.58 8.84 -4.80
N ALA A 22 13.47 9.51 -5.95
CA ALA A 22 12.64 9.05 -7.07
C ALA A 22 13.39 8.08 -8.00
N ALA A 23 14.71 8.22 -8.11
CA ALA A 23 15.56 7.33 -8.90
C ALA A 23 15.80 5.96 -8.23
N ALA A 24 15.72 5.90 -6.89
CA ALA A 24 15.89 4.66 -6.13
C ALA A 24 14.67 3.73 -6.20
N THR A 25 13.46 4.28 -6.19
CA THR A 25 12.20 3.52 -6.34
C THR A 25 11.98 2.99 -7.75
N HIS A 26 12.47 3.69 -8.78
CA HIS A 26 12.27 3.30 -10.17
C HIS A 26 13.19 2.13 -10.61
N ASN A 27 14.40 2.04 -10.07
CA ASN A 27 15.32 0.93 -10.37
C ASN A 27 14.93 -0.40 -9.71
N MET A 28 14.06 -0.39 -8.69
CA MET A 28 13.53 -1.60 -8.04
C MET A 28 12.43 -2.27 -8.89
N ALA A 29 11.69 -1.50 -9.70
CA ALA A 29 10.58 -2.01 -10.51
C ALA A 29 11.04 -2.77 -11.77
N MET A 30 12.20 -2.43 -12.34
CA MET A 30 12.73 -3.07 -13.57
C MET A 30 13.37 -4.45 -13.36
N VAL A 31 13.52 -4.92 -12.12
CA VAL A 31 14.07 -6.26 -11.82
C VAL A 31 12.96 -7.32 -11.67
N HIS A 32 11.69 -6.92 -11.75
CA HIS A 32 10.55 -7.80 -11.47
C HIS A 32 9.99 -8.57 -12.67
N SER A 33 10.59 -8.50 -13.87
CA SER A 33 10.18 -9.33 -15.00
C SER A 33 11.30 -10.24 -15.49
N SER A 34 11.02 -11.55 -15.36
CA SER A 34 11.74 -12.68 -15.96
C SER A 34 12.90 -13.29 -15.15
N SER A 35 12.56 -14.36 -14.43
CA SER A 35 13.42 -15.41 -13.87
C SER A 35 14.11 -15.14 -12.51
N ILE A 36 13.26 -15.00 -11.48
CA ILE A 36 13.58 -15.13 -10.06
C ILE A 36 12.87 -16.40 -9.53
N SER A 37 13.51 -17.57 -9.63
CA SER A 37 12.97 -18.82 -9.05
C SER A 37 13.65 -19.20 -7.72
N GLY A 38 14.54 -18.36 -7.19
CA GLY A 38 15.23 -18.57 -5.91
C GLY A 38 15.19 -17.42 -4.90
N LEU A 39 14.59 -16.27 -5.23
CA LEU A 39 14.38 -15.15 -4.29
C LEU A 39 12.90 -14.97 -3.89
N SER A 40 12.01 -15.89 -4.29
CA SER A 40 10.56 -15.78 -4.09
C SER A 40 10.08 -15.83 -2.63
N ASN A 41 10.98 -16.00 -1.65
CA ASN A 41 10.61 -16.17 -0.23
C ASN A 41 11.15 -15.09 0.72
N LEU A 42 11.82 -14.03 0.25
CA LEU A 42 12.37 -12.97 1.11
C LEU A 42 11.61 -11.65 0.92
N GLU A 43 10.43 -11.54 1.53
CA GLU A 43 9.64 -10.29 1.50
C GLU A 43 10.23 -9.25 2.46
N ILE A 44 10.60 -8.07 1.95
CA ILE A 44 11.14 -6.96 2.74
C ILE A 44 9.98 -6.13 3.32
N ARG A 45 9.76 -6.25 4.63
CA ARG A 45 8.58 -5.67 5.31
C ARG A 45 8.86 -4.40 6.10
N THR A 46 10.13 -4.01 6.23
CA THR A 46 10.57 -2.84 6.98
C THR A 46 11.34 -1.85 6.11
N ARG A 47 11.16 -0.56 6.44
CA ARG A 47 11.83 0.55 5.74
C ARG A 47 13.33 0.54 6.03
N SER A 48 13.73 0.18 7.25
CA SER A 48 15.12 0.06 7.67
C SER A 48 15.91 -0.94 6.81
N VAL A 49 15.36 -2.14 6.61
CA VAL A 49 15.95 -3.17 5.73
C VAL A 49 15.98 -2.69 4.28
N GLU A 50 14.89 -2.13 3.78
CA GLU A 50 14.80 -1.58 2.43
C GLU A 50 15.85 -0.47 2.18
N GLN A 51 15.93 0.51 3.08
CA GLN A 51 16.88 1.62 3.00
C GLN A 51 18.33 1.15 3.07
N THR A 52 18.62 0.11 3.84
CA THR A 52 19.97 -0.48 3.92
C THR A 52 20.33 -1.24 2.65
N LEU A 53 19.36 -1.86 1.98
CA LEU A 53 19.57 -2.58 0.72
C LEU A 53 19.71 -1.66 -0.49
N ILE A 54 19.07 -0.48 -0.50
CA ILE A 54 19.08 0.43 -1.66
C ILE A 54 20.51 0.76 -2.16
N PRO A 55 21.47 1.18 -1.32
CA PRO A 55 22.84 1.47 -1.76
C PRO A 55 23.55 0.23 -2.33
N LEU A 56 23.35 -0.93 -1.72
CA LEU A 56 23.96 -2.18 -2.17
C LEU A 56 23.40 -2.61 -3.53
N VAL A 57 22.07 -2.54 -3.71
CA VAL A 57 21.40 -2.81 -4.99
C VAL A 57 21.90 -1.83 -6.05
N SER A 58 22.07 -0.55 -5.72
CA SER A 58 22.60 0.46 -6.63
C SER A 58 24.04 0.17 -7.06
N GLN A 59 24.93 -0.18 -6.11
CA GLN A 59 26.33 -0.52 -6.40
C GLN A 59 26.45 -1.81 -7.21
N ILE A 60 25.66 -2.84 -6.89
CA ILE A 60 25.59 -4.08 -7.66
C ILE A 60 25.04 -3.81 -9.06
N SER A 61 23.99 -3.00 -9.18
CA SER A 61 23.42 -2.61 -10.47
C SER A 61 24.40 -1.78 -11.28
N ALA A 62 25.19 -0.91 -10.68
CA ALA A 62 26.25 -0.16 -11.36
C ALA A 62 27.40 -1.08 -11.84
N LEU A 63 27.81 -2.04 -11.01
CA LEU A 63 28.77 -3.09 -11.38
C LEU A 63 28.27 -3.92 -12.58
N ILE A 64 26.98 -4.24 -12.59
CA ILE A 64 26.33 -4.96 -13.69
C ILE A 64 26.15 -4.05 -14.92
N SER A 65 25.78 -2.78 -14.76
CA SER A 65 25.50 -1.86 -15.89
C SER A 65 26.76 -1.34 -16.57
N HIS A 66 27.85 -1.12 -15.83
CA HIS A 66 29.14 -0.73 -16.40
C HIS A 66 29.84 -1.89 -17.14
N ARG A 67 29.24 -3.08 -17.18
CA ARG A 67 29.77 -4.28 -17.84
C ARG A 67 29.96 -4.15 -19.35
N GLU A 68 29.16 -3.35 -20.04
CA GLU A 68 29.23 -3.24 -21.52
C GLU A 68 30.40 -2.37 -22.00
N ARG A 69 30.99 -1.54 -21.12
CA ARG A 69 32.21 -0.77 -21.42
C ARG A 69 33.51 -1.56 -21.21
N LEU A 70 33.41 -2.82 -20.75
CA LEU A 70 34.54 -3.62 -20.25
C LEU A 70 35.53 -4.14 -21.29
N VAL A 71 35.31 -3.93 -22.58
CA VAL A 71 36.14 -4.57 -23.62
C VAL A 71 37.29 -3.66 -24.11
N ARG A 72 37.37 -2.38 -23.70
CA ARG A 72 38.24 -1.41 -24.42
C ARG A 72 39.13 -0.46 -23.61
N ASN A 73 39.14 -0.46 -22.26
CA ASN A 73 39.91 0.55 -21.51
C ASN A 73 40.47 0.07 -20.15
N GLU A 74 41.81 0.04 -20.03
CA GLU A 74 42.59 -0.43 -18.87
C GLU A 74 42.23 0.32 -17.56
N ARG A 75 42.00 1.63 -17.64
CA ARG A 75 41.59 2.47 -16.50
C ARG A 75 40.25 2.07 -15.88
N ILE A 76 39.32 1.55 -16.69
CA ILE A 76 37.99 1.12 -16.24
C ILE A 76 38.06 -0.23 -15.53
N SER A 77 38.95 -1.13 -15.96
CA SER A 77 39.18 -2.42 -15.30
C SER A 77 39.80 -2.26 -13.91
N LEU A 78 40.81 -1.39 -13.76
CA LEU A 78 41.40 -1.05 -12.46
C LEU A 78 40.38 -0.41 -11.50
N ALA A 79 39.55 0.50 -12.00
CA ALA A 79 38.49 1.11 -11.21
C ALA A 79 37.49 0.06 -10.71
N LEU A 80 37.12 -0.93 -11.53
CA LEU A 80 36.21 -1.99 -11.13
C LEU A 80 36.81 -2.98 -10.15
N SER A 81 38.08 -3.37 -10.32
CA SER A 81 38.79 -4.20 -9.32
C SER A 81 38.81 -3.50 -7.95
N ARG A 82 38.98 -2.17 -7.94
CA ARG A 82 38.87 -1.38 -6.71
C ARG A 82 37.46 -1.41 -6.14
N VAL A 83 36.42 -1.23 -6.95
CA VAL A 83 35.02 -1.33 -6.50
C VAL A 83 34.71 -2.72 -5.93
N GLY A 84 35.18 -3.80 -6.57
CA GLY A 84 35.00 -5.17 -6.06
C GLY A 84 35.67 -5.38 -4.70
N GLN A 85 36.87 -4.82 -4.51
CA GLN A 85 37.57 -4.84 -3.22
C GLN A 85 36.87 -3.99 -2.16
N ASP A 86 36.43 -2.78 -2.51
CA ASP A 86 35.68 -1.88 -1.62
C ASP A 86 34.38 -2.55 -1.14
N VAL A 87 33.67 -3.25 -2.05
CA VAL A 87 32.47 -4.04 -1.69
C VAL A 87 32.85 -5.19 -0.74
N CYS A 88 33.92 -5.94 -0.99
CA CYS A 88 34.36 -7.00 -0.09
C CYS A 88 34.68 -6.48 1.31
N ASP A 89 35.37 -5.35 1.43
CA ASP A 89 35.74 -4.77 2.71
C ASP A 89 34.52 -4.16 3.44
N ALA A 90 33.56 -3.59 2.71
CA ALA A 90 32.27 -3.20 3.28
C ALA A 90 31.50 -4.40 3.84
N VAL A 91 31.48 -5.52 3.10
CA VAL A 91 30.81 -6.75 3.53
C VAL A 91 31.48 -7.35 4.77
N LYS A 92 32.82 -7.31 4.89
CA LYS A 92 33.51 -7.75 6.12
C LYS A 92 33.10 -6.94 7.35
N LYS A 93 32.99 -5.62 7.22
CA LYS A 93 32.51 -4.74 8.31
C LYS A 93 31.06 -5.04 8.67
N PHE A 94 30.21 -5.25 7.66
CA PHE A 94 28.81 -5.62 7.84
C PHE A 94 28.67 -6.97 8.57
N VAL A 95 29.43 -7.97 8.14
CA VAL A 95 29.47 -9.30 8.77
C VAL A 95 29.95 -9.24 10.21
N TYR A 96 30.97 -8.44 10.52
CA TYR A 96 31.43 -8.26 11.90
C TYR A 96 30.32 -7.74 12.83
N ILE A 97 29.48 -6.81 12.34
CA ILE A 97 28.31 -6.34 13.10
C ILE A 97 27.30 -7.49 13.30
N GLY A 98 27.03 -8.28 12.26
CA GLY A 98 26.14 -9.44 12.35
C GLY A 98 26.63 -10.51 13.33
N GLU A 99 27.94 -10.77 13.36
CA GLU A 99 28.59 -11.69 14.30
C GLU A 99 28.44 -11.21 15.75
N ASN A 100 28.65 -9.91 16.03
CA ASN A 100 28.41 -9.34 17.36
C ASN A 100 26.93 -9.45 17.78
N ILE A 101 26.00 -9.20 16.86
CA ILE A 101 24.55 -9.39 17.13
C ILE A 101 24.25 -10.85 17.47
N ALA A 102 24.91 -11.80 16.81
CA ALA A 102 24.73 -13.23 17.06
C ALA A 102 25.19 -13.62 18.48
N GLU A 103 26.30 -13.05 18.98
CA GLU A 103 26.81 -13.30 20.33
C GLU A 103 25.81 -12.91 21.42
N GLU A 104 25.09 -11.81 21.21
CA GLU A 104 24.08 -11.31 22.17
C GLU A 104 22.73 -12.03 22.07
N ASN A 105 22.48 -12.81 21.00
CA ASN A 105 21.16 -13.38 20.67
C ASN A 105 21.22 -14.88 20.36
N VAL A 106 21.28 -15.70 21.41
CA VAL A 106 21.37 -17.17 21.34
C VAL A 106 20.31 -17.80 20.42
N GLU A 107 19.07 -17.29 20.42
CA GLU A 107 17.95 -17.84 19.64
C GLU A 107 18.16 -17.80 18.12
N ILE A 108 18.98 -16.87 17.61
CA ILE A 108 19.26 -16.71 16.18
C ILE A 108 20.75 -16.86 15.86
N GLN A 109 21.57 -17.18 16.86
CA GLN A 109 23.02 -17.12 16.77
C GLN A 109 23.55 -17.96 15.61
N GLN A 110 23.10 -19.22 15.52
CA GLN A 110 23.55 -20.13 14.47
C GLN A 110 23.16 -19.63 13.07
N ASP A 111 21.87 -19.28 12.88
CA ASP A 111 21.35 -18.78 11.61
C ASP A 111 22.08 -17.50 11.16
N MET A 112 22.38 -16.61 12.11
CA MET A 112 23.09 -15.35 11.87
C MET A 112 24.55 -15.60 11.47
N LEU A 113 25.25 -16.48 12.18
CA LEU A 113 26.63 -16.85 11.85
C LEU A 113 26.72 -17.50 10.46
N ASP A 114 25.77 -18.35 10.10
CA ASP A 114 25.73 -18.99 8.78
C ASP A 114 25.44 -17.98 7.65
N ALA A 115 24.49 -17.07 7.85
CA ALA A 115 24.23 -15.98 6.90
C ALA A 115 25.43 -15.02 6.75
N CYS A 116 26.12 -14.74 7.85
CA CYS A 116 27.34 -13.93 7.89
C CYS A 116 28.49 -14.61 7.12
N ARG A 117 28.65 -15.93 7.28
CA ARG A 117 29.63 -16.74 6.53
C ARG A 117 29.33 -16.70 5.02
N GLU A 118 28.08 -16.96 4.64
CA GLU A 118 27.62 -16.90 3.24
C GLU A 118 27.90 -15.51 2.62
N ALA A 119 27.62 -14.43 3.35
CA ALA A 119 27.87 -13.06 2.89
C ALA A 119 29.37 -12.78 2.69
N ARG A 120 30.21 -13.21 3.64
CA ARG A 120 31.67 -13.08 3.56
C ARG A 120 32.23 -13.82 2.35
N GLU A 121 31.82 -15.07 2.14
CA GLU A 121 32.23 -15.89 1.01
C GLU A 121 31.79 -15.28 -0.32
N ALA A 122 30.55 -14.80 -0.41
CA ALA A 122 30.03 -14.13 -1.61
C ALA A 122 30.80 -12.83 -1.92
N GLY A 123 31.15 -12.04 -0.91
CA GLY A 123 31.94 -10.82 -1.06
C GLY A 123 33.36 -11.10 -1.56
N VAL A 124 34.02 -12.14 -1.03
CA VAL A 124 35.36 -12.57 -1.50
C VAL A 124 35.31 -13.08 -2.93
N LEU A 125 34.33 -13.93 -3.25
CA LEU A 125 34.17 -14.50 -4.59
C LEU A 125 33.86 -13.40 -5.63
N LEU A 126 33.07 -12.39 -5.26
CA LEU A 126 32.83 -11.21 -6.11
C LEU A 126 34.13 -10.45 -6.39
N ALA A 127 34.93 -10.15 -5.37
CA ALA A 127 36.21 -9.46 -5.54
C ALA A 127 37.20 -10.25 -6.42
N GLN A 128 37.27 -11.57 -6.23
CA GLN A 128 38.12 -12.46 -7.05
C GLN A 128 37.72 -12.45 -8.52
N ILE A 129 36.43 -12.57 -8.83
CA ILE A 129 35.93 -12.56 -10.22
C ILE A 129 36.22 -11.23 -10.90
N VAL A 130 36.13 -10.11 -10.18
CA VAL A 130 36.42 -8.79 -10.73
C VAL A 130 37.94 -8.55 -10.88
N SER A 131 38.77 -9.15 -10.02
CA SER A 131 40.23 -9.04 -10.05
C SER A 131 40.90 -9.93 -11.13
N LEU A 132 40.36 -11.12 -11.42
CA LEU A 132 40.90 -12.07 -12.41
C LEU A 132 40.95 -11.53 -13.86
N LYS A 133 40.30 -10.40 -14.15
CA LYS A 133 40.36 -9.72 -15.46
C LYS A 133 41.70 -9.04 -15.77
N TYR A 134 42.63 -9.00 -14.82
CA TYR A 134 43.95 -8.38 -15.01
C TYR A 134 45.01 -9.35 -15.58
N ASP A 135 44.83 -10.68 -15.44
CA ASP A 135 45.96 -11.62 -15.56
C ASP A 135 46.06 -12.38 -16.90
N THR A 136 45.37 -11.93 -17.96
CA THR A 136 45.46 -12.59 -19.28
C THR A 136 45.80 -11.62 -20.41
N SER A 137 47.06 -11.21 -20.43
CA SER A 137 47.73 -10.87 -21.68
C SER A 137 48.12 -12.17 -22.41
N ALA A 138 47.20 -12.77 -23.18
CA ALA A 138 47.47 -13.52 -24.42
C ALA A 138 46.23 -14.28 -24.96
N VAL A 139 46.05 -14.22 -26.28
CA VAL A 139 45.26 -15.10 -27.18
C VAL A 139 43.79 -14.73 -27.45
N VAL A 140 43.58 -14.03 -28.56
CA VAL A 140 42.33 -13.37 -29.00
C VAL A 140 41.23 -14.27 -29.61
N ALA A 141 41.38 -15.60 -29.73
CA ALA A 141 40.39 -16.43 -30.46
C ALA A 141 39.51 -17.37 -29.61
N ILE A 142 39.84 -17.65 -28.35
CA ILE A 142 39.07 -18.55 -27.45
C ILE A 142 38.11 -17.75 -26.52
N HIS A 143 38.23 -16.42 -26.51
CA HIS A 143 37.67 -15.53 -25.48
C HIS A 143 36.13 -15.36 -25.46
N HIS A 144 35.40 -15.70 -26.53
CA HIS A 144 33.97 -15.40 -26.59
C HIS A 144 33.11 -16.32 -25.70
N ALA A 145 33.51 -17.58 -25.51
CA ALA A 145 32.82 -18.54 -24.63
C ALA A 145 33.20 -18.36 -23.15
N ASN A 146 34.47 -18.05 -22.86
CA ASN A 146 34.95 -17.78 -21.50
C ASN A 146 34.35 -16.48 -20.92
N ASN A 147 34.15 -15.43 -21.74
CA ASN A 147 33.50 -14.19 -21.30
C ASN A 147 32.04 -14.41 -20.84
N VAL A 148 31.29 -15.29 -21.51
CA VAL A 148 29.89 -15.62 -21.15
C VAL A 148 29.82 -16.45 -19.87
N ILE A 149 30.77 -17.37 -19.67
CA ILE A 149 30.87 -18.18 -18.44
C ILE A 149 31.27 -17.31 -17.24
N GLU A 150 32.19 -16.36 -17.42
CA GLU A 150 32.59 -15.40 -16.39
C GLU A 150 31.50 -14.36 -16.08
N GLU A 151 30.68 -13.97 -17.07
CA GLU A 151 29.51 -13.13 -16.87
C GLU A 151 28.46 -13.81 -15.98
N ARG A 152 28.15 -15.08 -16.26
CA ARG A 152 27.23 -15.88 -15.43
C ARG A 152 27.76 -16.05 -14.01
N LYS A 153 29.09 -16.20 -13.84
CA LYS A 153 29.74 -16.27 -12.53
C LYS A 153 29.64 -14.94 -11.77
N LEU A 154 29.88 -13.81 -12.41
CA LEU A 154 29.75 -12.47 -11.80
C LEU A 154 28.31 -12.18 -11.38
N LEU A 155 27.34 -12.46 -12.25
CA LEU A 155 25.92 -12.29 -11.93
C LEU A 155 25.49 -13.20 -10.78
N ARG A 156 25.97 -14.44 -10.74
CA ARG A 156 25.72 -15.37 -9.64
C ARG A 156 26.35 -14.89 -8.34
N ALA A 157 27.57 -14.37 -8.38
CA ALA A 157 28.27 -13.80 -7.23
C ALA A 157 27.51 -12.59 -6.66
N ALA A 158 27.12 -11.65 -7.51
CA ALA A 158 26.39 -10.46 -7.13
C ALA A 158 25.00 -10.79 -6.56
N ARG A 159 24.27 -11.72 -7.18
CA ARG A 159 22.98 -12.22 -6.66
C ARG A 159 23.15 -12.96 -5.34
N GLY A 160 24.19 -13.78 -5.21
CA GLY A 160 24.52 -14.48 -3.96
C GLY A 160 24.85 -13.51 -2.82
N LEU A 161 25.58 -12.44 -3.12
CA LEU A 161 25.87 -11.39 -2.15
C LEU A 161 24.60 -10.65 -1.73
N LEU A 162 23.75 -10.25 -2.67
CA LEU A 162 22.49 -9.58 -2.34
C LEU A 162 21.60 -10.48 -1.48
N SER A 163 21.50 -11.77 -1.81
CA SER A 163 20.69 -12.74 -1.07
C SER A 163 21.20 -12.96 0.36
N SER A 164 22.51 -13.13 0.54
CA SER A 164 23.13 -13.36 1.85
C SER A 164 23.08 -12.10 2.74
N VAL A 165 23.36 -10.92 2.19
CA VAL A 165 23.20 -9.65 2.94
C VAL A 165 21.75 -9.43 3.34
N THR A 166 20.79 -9.71 2.45
CA THR A 166 19.35 -9.64 2.77
C THR A 166 18.99 -10.59 3.91
N LYS A 167 19.52 -11.82 3.90
CA LYS A 167 19.30 -12.80 4.98
C LYS A 167 19.84 -12.30 6.33
N VAL A 168 21.04 -11.72 6.37
CA VAL A 168 21.59 -11.11 7.60
C VAL A 168 20.69 -9.97 8.10
N LEU A 169 20.23 -9.08 7.21
CA LEU A 169 19.34 -7.99 7.58
C LEU A 169 17.98 -8.46 8.12
N LEU A 170 17.40 -9.52 7.53
CA LEU A 170 16.15 -10.10 8.01
C LEU A 170 16.32 -10.78 9.37
N LEU A 171 17.47 -11.42 9.63
CA LEU A 171 17.79 -11.96 10.95
C LEU A 171 18.00 -10.85 11.98
N ALA A 172 18.63 -9.73 11.60
CA ALA A 172 18.75 -8.56 12.45
C ALA A 172 17.38 -7.93 12.76
N ASP A 173 16.48 -7.85 11.78
CA ASP A 173 15.09 -7.41 11.97
C ASP A 173 14.35 -8.32 12.96
N LYS A 174 14.56 -9.64 12.87
CA LYS A 174 14.00 -10.63 13.81
C LYS A 174 14.46 -10.38 15.25
N VAL A 175 15.69 -9.91 15.48
CA VAL A 175 16.14 -9.51 16.84
C VAL A 175 15.27 -8.39 17.40
N ILE A 176 14.95 -7.37 16.59
CA ILE A 176 14.09 -6.27 17.02
C ILE A 176 12.70 -6.78 17.40
N VAL A 177 12.15 -7.72 16.62
CA VAL A 177 10.87 -8.38 16.94
C VAL A 177 10.97 -9.12 18.28
N LEU A 178 12.03 -9.90 18.50
CA LEU A 178 12.26 -10.61 19.78
C LEU A 178 12.39 -9.66 20.96
N GLN A 179 13.06 -8.51 20.80
CA GLN A 179 13.14 -7.49 21.86
C GLN A 179 11.77 -6.95 22.25
N ILE A 180 10.90 -6.69 21.26
CA ILE A 180 9.51 -6.25 21.51
C ILE A 180 8.72 -7.36 22.21
N LEU A 181 8.88 -8.62 21.79
CA LEU A 181 8.21 -9.75 22.42
C LEU A 181 8.64 -9.95 23.88
N ARG A 182 9.94 -9.82 24.18
CA ARG A 182 10.47 -9.84 25.55
C ARG A 182 9.90 -8.70 26.40
N ALA A 183 9.82 -7.50 25.87
CA ALA A 183 9.19 -6.36 26.56
C ALA A 183 7.68 -6.61 26.80
N LYS A 184 6.97 -7.17 25.83
CA LYS A 184 5.56 -7.58 25.94
C LYS A 184 5.37 -8.63 27.04
N ASP A 185 6.24 -9.63 27.11
CA ASP A 185 6.18 -10.69 28.13
C ASP A 185 6.52 -10.16 29.53
N ALA A 186 7.44 -9.20 29.64
CA ALA A 186 7.71 -8.50 30.90
C ALA A 186 6.47 -7.72 31.39
N VAL A 187 5.78 -7.00 30.50
CA VAL A 187 4.48 -6.36 30.82
C VAL A 187 3.46 -7.40 31.27
N ARG A 188 3.35 -8.53 30.56
CA ARG A 188 2.40 -9.60 30.91
C ARG A 188 2.68 -10.19 32.29
N GLN A 189 3.95 -10.41 32.63
CA GLN A 189 4.35 -10.95 33.93
C GLN A 189 4.05 -9.97 35.07
N THR A 190 4.31 -8.68 34.88
CA THR A 190 3.96 -7.66 35.87
C THR A 190 2.45 -7.51 36.03
N LEU A 191 1.70 -7.59 34.93
CA LEU A 191 0.25 -7.57 34.91
C LEU A 191 -0.38 -8.76 35.65
N ARG A 192 0.15 -9.99 35.49
CA ARG A 192 -0.28 -11.18 36.27
C ARG A 192 -0.09 -10.96 37.77
N SER A 193 1.03 -10.36 38.15
CA SER A 193 1.35 -10.07 39.55
C SER A 193 0.34 -9.07 40.14
N LEU A 194 -0.15 -8.11 39.35
CA LEU A 194 -1.11 -7.10 39.79
C LEU A 194 -2.50 -7.65 40.10
N VAL A 195 -2.96 -8.70 39.40
CA VAL A 195 -4.30 -9.28 39.62
C VAL A 195 -4.43 -9.95 40.99
N HIS A 196 -3.34 -10.53 41.49
CA HIS A 196 -3.32 -11.27 42.75
C HIS A 196 -2.88 -10.43 43.95
N VAL A 197 -2.62 -9.14 43.75
CA VAL A 197 -2.19 -8.26 44.84
C VAL A 197 -3.35 -8.06 45.83
N ASN A 198 -3.03 -8.10 47.12
CA ASN A 198 -4.02 -8.06 48.20
C ASN A 198 -3.84 -6.88 49.17
N ASN A 199 -2.82 -6.03 48.95
CA ASN A 199 -2.53 -4.89 49.81
C ASN A 199 -1.98 -3.71 49.00
N PHE A 200 -2.11 -2.50 49.56
CA PHE A 200 -1.82 -1.26 48.85
C PHE A 200 -0.32 -0.98 48.68
N SER A 201 0.51 -1.40 49.64
CA SER A 201 1.97 -1.21 49.58
C SER A 201 2.56 -1.98 48.40
N ASP A 202 2.22 -3.26 48.28
CA ASP A 202 2.71 -4.11 47.19
C ASP A 202 2.09 -3.71 45.86
N PHE A 203 0.84 -3.26 45.87
CA PHE A 203 0.20 -2.71 44.67
C PHE A 203 0.97 -1.52 44.11
N VAL A 204 1.35 -0.54 44.93
CA VAL A 204 2.11 0.63 44.47
C VAL A 204 3.43 0.19 43.85
N LYS A 205 4.19 -0.71 44.49
CA LYS A 205 5.46 -1.21 43.96
C LYS A 205 5.29 -1.96 42.63
N LEU A 206 4.32 -2.87 42.56
CA LEU A 206 4.03 -3.65 41.36
C LEU A 206 3.52 -2.78 40.21
N PHE A 207 2.70 -1.77 40.52
CA PHE A 207 2.15 -0.87 39.51
C PHE A 207 3.22 0.08 38.96
N SER A 208 4.16 0.55 39.79
CA SER A 208 5.35 1.27 39.32
C SER A 208 6.20 0.41 38.37
N ARG A 209 6.39 -0.87 38.70
CA ARG A 209 7.12 -1.81 37.81
C ARG A 209 6.37 -2.05 36.50
N TYR A 210 5.06 -2.26 36.55
CA TYR A 210 4.21 -2.36 35.36
C TYR A 210 4.34 -1.12 34.47
N GLY A 211 4.26 0.08 35.06
CA GLY A 211 4.44 1.34 34.36
C GLY A 211 5.79 1.45 33.64
N SER A 212 6.88 1.06 34.31
CA SER A 212 8.22 1.02 33.68
C SER A 212 8.26 0.09 32.47
N THR A 213 7.78 -1.16 32.63
CA THR A 213 7.77 -2.13 31.52
C THR A 213 6.86 -1.70 30.36
N MET A 214 5.79 -0.97 30.66
CA MET A 214 4.89 -0.41 29.65
C MET A 214 5.53 0.72 28.84
N VAL A 215 6.35 1.58 29.48
CA VAL A 215 7.12 2.62 28.79
C VAL A 215 8.13 2.00 27.82
N ASP A 216 8.85 0.96 28.26
CA ASP A 216 9.80 0.24 27.40
C ASP A 216 9.11 -0.38 26.18
N LEU A 217 7.97 -1.05 26.40
CA LEU A 217 7.16 -1.60 25.31
C LEU A 217 6.63 -0.49 24.38
N ALA A 218 6.18 0.64 24.93
CA ALA A 218 5.67 1.76 24.16
C ALA A 218 6.75 2.44 23.30
N ARG A 219 8.00 2.47 23.74
CA ARG A 219 9.12 2.95 22.94
C ARG A 219 9.41 1.98 21.78
N LEU A 220 9.71 0.72 22.09
CA LEU A 220 10.10 -0.29 21.10
C LEU A 220 9.02 -0.54 20.04
N SER A 221 7.77 -0.71 20.46
CA SER A 221 6.66 -0.89 19.50
C SER A 221 6.34 0.39 18.72
N GLY A 222 6.86 1.55 19.13
CA GLY A 222 6.64 2.84 18.48
C GLY A 222 7.62 3.05 17.34
N GLU A 223 8.88 2.71 17.59
CA GLU A 223 9.92 2.59 16.57
C GLU A 223 9.49 1.58 15.49
N ARG A 224 9.01 0.39 15.89
CA ARG A 224 8.51 -0.62 14.94
C ARG A 224 7.33 -0.13 14.11
N LEU A 225 6.39 0.59 14.71
CA LEU A 225 5.23 1.14 14.00
C LEU A 225 5.63 2.09 12.85
N GLN A 226 6.68 2.89 13.04
CA GLN A 226 7.17 3.80 12.01
C GLN A 226 7.91 3.05 10.89
N ASP A 227 8.57 1.94 11.25
CA ASP A 227 9.40 1.15 10.35
C ASP A 227 8.61 0.17 9.46
N LEU A 228 7.45 -0.32 9.93
CA LEU A 228 6.59 -1.22 9.16
C LEU A 228 6.11 -0.60 7.83
N LYS A 229 6.03 -1.44 6.79
CA LYS A 229 5.51 -1.08 5.46
C LYS A 229 4.03 -1.43 5.27
N ASP A 230 3.56 -2.59 5.78
CA ASP A 230 2.17 -3.02 5.63
C ASP A 230 1.21 -2.15 6.46
N ASP A 231 0.36 -1.38 5.77
CA ASP A 231 -0.61 -0.48 6.39
C ASP A 231 -1.61 -1.20 7.31
N LYS A 232 -1.97 -2.45 7.00
CA LYS A 232 -2.84 -3.26 7.87
C LYS A 232 -2.14 -3.56 9.20
N ARG A 233 -0.88 -4.02 9.15
CA ARG A 233 -0.08 -4.32 10.35
C ARG A 233 0.19 -3.06 11.17
N LYS A 234 0.48 -1.95 10.51
CA LYS A 234 0.64 -0.64 11.15
C LYS A 234 -0.62 -0.23 11.89
N ALA A 235 -1.78 -0.32 11.25
CA ALA A 235 -3.05 -0.01 11.88
C ALA A 235 -3.35 -0.91 13.08
N GLN A 236 -3.11 -2.23 12.97
CA GLN A 236 -3.28 -3.17 14.08
C GLN A 236 -2.37 -2.82 15.27
N LEU A 237 -1.08 -2.55 15.00
CA LEU A 237 -0.10 -2.18 16.02
C LEU A 237 -0.41 -0.83 16.67
N ALA A 238 -0.72 0.19 15.87
CA ALA A 238 -1.11 1.51 16.37
C ALA A 238 -2.33 1.41 17.29
N SER A 239 -3.30 0.59 16.88
CA SER A 239 -4.48 0.38 17.68
C SER A 239 -4.16 -0.37 18.98
N ALA A 240 -3.39 -1.45 18.93
CA ALA A 240 -2.97 -2.19 20.13
C ALA A 240 -2.31 -1.25 21.16
N ARG A 241 -1.39 -0.40 20.70
CA ARG A 241 -0.73 0.64 21.52
C ARG A 241 -1.74 1.59 22.16
N GLN A 242 -2.71 2.09 21.39
CA GLN A 242 -3.73 3.01 21.92
C GLN A 242 -4.56 2.37 23.05
N VAL A 243 -4.91 1.10 22.93
CA VAL A 243 -5.64 0.38 24.00
C VAL A 243 -4.77 0.21 25.25
N LEU A 244 -3.50 -0.15 25.08
CA LEU A 244 -2.55 -0.28 26.18
C LEU A 244 -2.37 1.04 26.95
N GLU A 245 -2.23 2.15 26.23
CA GLU A 245 -2.12 3.49 26.80
C GLU A 245 -3.38 3.87 27.60
N LYS A 246 -4.57 3.82 26.96
CA LYS A 246 -5.85 4.19 27.59
C LYS A 246 -6.21 3.29 28.78
N SER A 247 -5.82 2.02 28.75
CA SER A 247 -6.15 1.05 29.81
C SER A 247 -5.29 1.21 31.07
N THR A 248 -4.17 1.92 31.01
CA THR A 248 -3.24 2.04 32.16
C THR A 248 -3.91 2.74 33.35
N MET A 249 -4.58 3.88 33.12
CA MET A 249 -5.29 4.58 34.19
C MET A 249 -6.51 3.79 34.69
N MET A 250 -7.26 3.15 33.79
CA MET A 250 -8.39 2.30 34.14
C MET A 250 -7.95 1.12 35.02
N LEU A 251 -6.79 0.53 34.74
CA LEU A 251 -6.23 -0.57 35.53
C LEU A 251 -5.83 -0.07 36.93
N LEU A 252 -5.23 1.12 37.01
CA LEU A 252 -4.87 1.76 38.28
C LEU A 252 -6.10 1.96 39.18
N THR A 253 -7.13 2.63 38.66
CA THR A 253 -8.30 3.01 39.46
C THR A 253 -9.17 1.81 39.81
N SER A 254 -9.38 0.87 38.88
CA SER A 254 -10.15 -0.35 39.15
C SER A 254 -9.44 -1.30 40.13
N SER A 255 -8.11 -1.39 40.07
CA SER A 255 -7.32 -2.14 41.06
C SER A 255 -7.38 -1.49 42.44
N LYS A 256 -7.24 -0.17 42.52
CA LYS A 256 -7.43 0.57 43.79
C LYS A 256 -8.82 0.37 44.37
N ALA A 257 -9.87 0.46 43.55
CA ALA A 257 -11.25 0.29 43.98
C ALA A 257 -11.50 -1.13 44.51
N SER A 258 -11.03 -2.16 43.81
CA SER A 258 -11.18 -3.55 44.25
C SER A 258 -10.37 -3.88 45.51
N LEU A 259 -9.18 -3.28 45.71
CA LEU A 259 -8.41 -3.40 46.96
C LEU A 259 -9.07 -2.68 48.13
N ARG A 260 -9.69 -1.51 47.88
CA ARG A 260 -10.34 -0.74 48.94
C ARG A 260 -11.69 -1.35 49.34
N HIS A 261 -12.33 -2.04 48.41
CA HIS A 261 -13.67 -2.62 48.54
C HIS A 261 -13.66 -4.10 48.12
N PRO A 262 -12.91 -4.96 48.83
CA PRO A 262 -12.72 -6.37 48.47
C PRO A 262 -14.01 -7.18 48.44
N GLU A 263 -15.09 -6.71 49.07
CA GLU A 263 -16.41 -7.33 49.07
C GLU A 263 -17.24 -7.01 47.81
N SER A 264 -16.97 -5.90 47.10
CA SER A 264 -17.72 -5.55 45.89
C SER A 264 -17.33 -6.44 44.72
N GLN A 265 -18.28 -7.22 44.23
CA GLN A 265 -18.10 -8.07 43.05
C GLN A 265 -17.89 -7.21 41.79
N GLU A 266 -18.59 -6.10 41.69
CA GLU A 266 -18.54 -5.16 40.56
C GLU A 266 -17.15 -4.54 40.43
N ALA A 267 -16.52 -4.15 41.54
CA ALA A 267 -15.15 -3.64 41.54
C ALA A 267 -14.15 -4.68 41.03
N ARG A 268 -14.29 -5.95 41.44
CA ARG A 268 -13.43 -7.05 40.97
C ARG A 268 -13.66 -7.35 39.49
N LEU A 269 -14.92 -7.49 39.07
CA LEU A 269 -15.29 -7.71 37.67
C LEU A 269 -14.78 -6.60 36.76
N ASN A 270 -14.88 -5.34 37.20
CA ASN A 270 -14.41 -4.20 36.43
C ASN A 270 -12.89 -4.26 36.21
N ARG A 271 -12.11 -4.51 37.28
CA ARG A 271 -10.66 -4.73 37.18
C ARG A 271 -10.32 -5.89 36.24
N ASP A 272 -11.01 -7.01 36.38
CA ASP A 272 -10.73 -8.23 35.61
C ASP A 272 -11.03 -8.02 34.11
N LEU A 273 -12.04 -7.22 33.77
CA LEU A 273 -12.32 -6.80 32.38
C LEU A 273 -11.21 -5.90 31.81
N VAL A 274 -10.68 -4.96 32.59
CA VAL A 274 -9.51 -4.16 32.16
C VAL A 274 -8.29 -5.07 31.96
N TYR A 275 -8.05 -6.02 32.85
CA TYR A 275 -6.97 -7.00 32.71
C TYR A 275 -7.09 -7.83 31.43
N ALA A 276 -8.30 -8.34 31.13
CA ALA A 276 -8.56 -9.09 29.91
C ALA A 276 -8.29 -8.23 28.66
N ARG A 277 -8.73 -6.97 28.68
CA ARG A 277 -8.52 -6.00 27.59
C ARG A 277 -7.04 -5.70 27.34
N VAL A 278 -6.26 -5.49 28.40
CA VAL A 278 -4.80 -5.27 28.27
C VAL A 278 -4.14 -6.50 27.65
N ASN A 279 -4.49 -7.71 28.07
CA ASN A 279 -3.93 -8.94 27.51
C ASN A 279 -4.30 -9.15 26.04
N GLU A 280 -5.54 -8.85 25.67
CA GLU A 280 -5.98 -8.89 24.28
C GLU A 280 -5.17 -7.91 23.42
N ALA A 281 -4.91 -6.69 23.91
CA ALA A 281 -4.08 -5.73 23.22
C ALA A 281 -2.62 -6.18 23.09
N LEU A 282 -2.05 -6.84 24.10
CA LEU A 282 -0.72 -7.46 24.00
C LEU A 282 -0.67 -8.58 22.95
N ASN A 283 -1.74 -9.37 22.83
CA ASN A 283 -1.85 -10.40 21.79
C ASN A 283 -1.94 -9.79 20.39
N LEU A 284 -2.76 -8.75 20.20
CA LEU A 284 -2.82 -8.04 18.92
C LEU A 284 -1.49 -7.38 18.57
N LEU A 285 -0.78 -6.82 19.55
CA LEU A 285 0.55 -6.25 19.36
C LEU A 285 1.52 -7.31 18.84
N SER A 286 1.57 -8.48 19.48
CA SER A 286 2.37 -9.62 19.04
C SER A 286 2.00 -10.03 17.62
N TYR A 287 0.70 -10.22 17.36
CA TYR A 287 0.17 -10.61 16.06
C TYR A 287 0.57 -9.64 14.93
N ALA A 288 0.54 -8.33 15.23
CA ALA A 288 0.86 -7.29 14.25
C ALA A 288 2.35 -7.21 13.90
N ILE A 289 3.26 -7.62 14.79
CA ILE A 289 4.71 -7.57 14.55
C ILE A 289 5.30 -8.89 14.04
N THR A 290 4.58 -10.01 14.18
CA THR A 290 5.00 -11.36 13.77
C THR A 290 4.31 -11.84 12.48
N ASP A 291 3.82 -10.92 11.66
CA ASP A 291 3.14 -11.23 10.39
C ASP A 291 2.00 -12.26 10.49
N GLY A 292 1.35 -12.32 11.65
CA GLY A 292 0.19 -13.15 11.89
C GLY A 292 0.50 -14.58 12.34
N GLU A 293 1.78 -14.88 12.54
CA GLU A 293 2.18 -16.07 13.29
C GLU A 293 1.63 -15.95 14.71
N THR A 294 0.74 -16.87 15.07
CA THR A 294 0.16 -16.93 16.41
C THR A 294 1.17 -17.59 17.34
N TYR A 295 1.90 -16.79 18.11
CA TYR A 295 2.70 -17.33 19.21
C TYR A 295 1.75 -17.91 20.25
N MET A 296 1.93 -19.20 20.56
CA MET A 296 1.07 -20.00 21.45
C MET A 296 0.63 -19.19 22.67
N ALA A 297 -0.69 -19.07 22.85
CA ALA A 297 -1.25 -18.48 24.06
C ALA A 297 -0.94 -19.37 25.26
N ASP A 298 -0.60 -18.76 26.40
CA ASP A 298 -0.34 -19.47 27.65
C ASP A 298 -1.60 -20.25 28.11
N PRO A 299 -1.51 -21.58 28.35
CA PRO A 299 -2.63 -22.41 28.77
C PRO A 299 -3.38 -21.93 30.03
N GLU A 300 -2.71 -21.15 30.90
CA GLU A 300 -3.31 -20.60 32.12
C GLU A 300 -4.30 -19.45 31.89
N MET A 301 -4.39 -18.89 30.68
CA MET A 301 -5.35 -17.81 30.35
C MET A 301 -6.78 -18.28 30.02
N ARG A 302 -7.08 -19.55 30.27
CA ARG A 302 -8.40 -20.15 30.05
C ARG A 302 -9.38 -19.63 31.10
N ASN A 303 -10.03 -18.48 30.87
CA ASN A 303 -11.19 -18.10 31.66
C ASN A 303 -12.42 -18.91 31.18
N PRO A 304 -12.99 -19.82 31.99
CA PRO A 304 -14.14 -20.63 31.59
C PRO A 304 -15.38 -19.80 31.24
N ALA A 305 -15.45 -18.54 31.71
CA ALA A 305 -16.56 -17.63 31.45
C ALA A 305 -16.49 -16.92 30.09
N ALA A 306 -15.34 -16.94 29.39
CA ALA A 306 -15.09 -16.12 28.20
C ALA A 306 -15.06 -16.89 26.87
N GLY A 307 -15.17 -18.22 26.87
CA GLY A 307 -15.39 -19.00 25.64
C GLY A 307 -14.33 -18.88 24.51
N PHE A 308 -13.08 -18.52 24.80
CA PHE A 308 -12.07 -18.29 23.75
C PHE A 308 -11.39 -19.58 23.23
N GLN A 309 -11.35 -19.70 21.89
CA GLN A 309 -10.67 -20.75 21.12
C GLN A 309 -9.14 -20.60 21.13
N THR A 310 -8.45 -21.71 20.85
CA THR A 310 -6.99 -21.97 20.91
C THR A 310 -6.12 -21.22 19.88
N SER A 311 -6.64 -20.25 19.13
CA SER A 311 -5.86 -19.41 18.22
C SER A 311 -6.39 -17.97 18.27
N TYR A 312 -5.54 -17.01 18.68
CA TYR A 312 -5.91 -15.59 18.69
C TYR A 312 -5.81 -15.04 17.27
N VAL A 313 -6.95 -15.02 16.58
CA VAL A 313 -7.12 -14.32 15.29
C VAL A 313 -7.97 -13.08 15.53
N PRO A 314 -7.48 -11.86 15.23
CA PRO A 314 -8.25 -10.64 15.40
C PRO A 314 -9.61 -10.69 14.66
N SER A 315 -10.68 -10.18 15.27
CA SER A 315 -12.04 -10.13 14.67
C SER A 315 -12.05 -9.55 13.26
N VAL A 316 -11.23 -8.52 13.02
CA VAL A 316 -11.05 -7.85 11.72
C VAL A 316 -10.65 -8.81 10.59
N GLU A 317 -10.01 -9.94 10.89
CA GLU A 317 -9.60 -10.90 9.85
C GLU A 317 -10.68 -11.92 9.53
N LYS A 318 -11.72 -12.03 10.36
CA LYS A 318 -12.90 -12.87 10.13
C LYS A 318 -13.99 -12.14 9.34
N HIS A 319 -14.04 -10.81 9.45
CA HIS A 319 -15.08 -9.98 8.81
C HIS A 319 -14.48 -9.16 7.67
N THR A 320 -14.98 -9.35 6.45
CA THR A 320 -14.62 -8.50 5.31
C THR A 320 -15.66 -7.40 5.15
N ALA A 321 -15.22 -6.13 5.13
CA ALA A 321 -16.11 -5.00 4.90
C ALA A 321 -16.76 -5.06 3.51
N ILE A 322 -18.02 -4.61 3.40
CA ILE A 322 -18.76 -4.54 2.13
C ILE A 322 -17.97 -3.75 1.08
N SER A 323 -17.38 -2.61 1.47
CA SER A 323 -16.50 -1.80 0.63
C SER A 323 -15.37 -2.59 -0.02
N VAL A 324 -14.73 -3.50 0.72
CA VAL A 324 -13.63 -4.36 0.26
C VAL A 324 -14.15 -5.40 -0.72
N VAL A 325 -15.29 -6.01 -0.44
CA VAL A 325 -15.91 -6.99 -1.33
C VAL A 325 -16.31 -6.34 -2.66
N LEU A 326 -16.96 -5.16 -2.59
CA LEU A 326 -17.32 -4.39 -3.78
C LEU A 326 -16.08 -3.94 -4.56
N GLN A 327 -14.92 -3.72 -3.91
CA GLN A 327 -13.67 -3.47 -4.63
C GLN A 327 -13.18 -4.71 -5.37
N ARG A 328 -13.21 -5.90 -4.75
CA ARG A 328 -12.85 -7.16 -5.44
C ARG A 328 -13.76 -7.45 -6.63
N ILE A 329 -15.05 -7.14 -6.50
CA ILE A 329 -16.01 -7.23 -7.61
C ILE A 329 -15.60 -6.28 -8.75
N GLU A 330 -15.27 -5.01 -8.47
CA GLU A 330 -14.77 -4.08 -9.50
C GLU A 330 -13.48 -4.57 -10.17
N ASP A 331 -12.52 -5.06 -9.38
CA ASP A 331 -11.25 -5.56 -9.88
C ASP A 331 -11.46 -6.80 -10.77
N THR A 332 -12.38 -7.68 -10.40
CA THR A 332 -12.77 -8.86 -11.18
C THR A 332 -13.48 -8.45 -12.48
N LEU A 333 -14.38 -7.47 -12.44
CA LEU A 333 -15.03 -6.93 -13.64
C LEU A 333 -14.01 -6.28 -14.59
N GLU A 334 -13.03 -5.54 -14.07
CA GLU A 334 -11.95 -4.95 -14.87
C GLU A 334 -11.04 -6.05 -15.46
N MET A 335 -10.72 -7.10 -14.70
CA MET A 335 -9.96 -8.25 -15.20
C MET A 335 -10.69 -8.96 -16.35
N ILE A 336 -12.00 -9.18 -16.24
CA ILE A 336 -12.83 -9.75 -17.31
C ILE A 336 -12.77 -8.85 -18.56
N LYS A 337 -12.83 -7.53 -18.37
CA LYS A 337 -12.78 -6.52 -19.45
C LYS A 337 -11.40 -6.41 -20.12
N MET A 338 -10.31 -6.60 -19.38
CA MET A 338 -8.93 -6.40 -19.84
C MET A 338 -8.27 -7.63 -20.51
N ASN A 339 -9.06 -8.60 -21.00
CA ASN A 339 -8.65 -9.77 -21.82
C ASN A 339 -8.47 -11.14 -21.11
N LEU A 340 -9.17 -11.44 -20.02
CA LEU A 340 -9.22 -12.81 -19.43
C LEU A 340 -10.66 -13.23 -19.10
N ILE A 341 -11.50 -13.38 -20.13
CA ILE A 341 -12.82 -14.01 -20.00
C ILE A 341 -12.62 -15.49 -19.68
N THR A 342 -12.64 -15.84 -18.39
CA THR A 342 -12.50 -17.21 -17.91
C THR A 342 -13.74 -17.63 -17.12
N SER A 343 -14.12 -18.90 -17.22
CA SER A 343 -15.17 -19.47 -16.37
C SER A 343 -14.85 -19.29 -14.87
N GLU A 344 -13.56 -19.29 -14.52
CA GLU A 344 -13.08 -19.08 -13.16
C GLU A 344 -13.34 -17.65 -12.66
N ALA A 345 -13.11 -16.62 -13.48
CA ALA A 345 -13.41 -15.24 -13.13
C ALA A 345 -14.91 -15.01 -12.85
N TYR A 346 -15.80 -15.68 -13.59
CA TYR A 346 -17.24 -15.61 -13.34
C TYR A 346 -17.66 -16.30 -12.04
N GLU A 347 -17.05 -17.44 -11.68
CA GLU A 347 -17.29 -18.09 -10.40
C GLU A 347 -16.76 -17.26 -9.23
N ILE A 348 -15.61 -16.61 -9.37
CA ILE A 348 -15.09 -15.66 -8.38
C ILE A 348 -16.07 -14.49 -8.21
N LEU A 349 -16.55 -13.90 -9.30
CA LEU A 349 -17.52 -12.80 -9.28
C LEU A 349 -18.82 -13.21 -8.58
N LYS A 350 -19.35 -14.41 -8.88
CA LYS A 350 -20.55 -14.95 -8.26
C LYS A 350 -20.37 -15.20 -6.76
N ARG A 351 -19.23 -15.78 -6.37
CA ARG A 351 -18.88 -16.02 -4.95
C ARG A 351 -18.77 -14.70 -4.19
N ASP A 352 -18.06 -13.73 -4.74
CA ASP A 352 -17.85 -12.44 -4.09
C ASP A 352 -19.17 -11.64 -4.02
N PHE A 353 -20.05 -11.78 -5.03
CA PHE A 353 -21.41 -11.23 -4.98
C PHE A 353 -22.29 -11.90 -3.93
N GLN A 354 -22.23 -13.23 -3.77
CA GLN A 354 -22.95 -13.92 -2.69
C GLN A 354 -22.48 -13.44 -1.31
N TYR A 355 -21.16 -13.34 -1.12
CA TYR A 355 -20.60 -12.81 0.13
C TYR A 355 -21.06 -11.35 0.38
N PHE A 356 -21.14 -10.56 -0.69
CA PHE A 356 -21.71 -9.22 -0.62
C PHE A 356 -23.19 -9.24 -0.19
N GLU A 357 -24.04 -10.09 -0.75
CA GLU A 357 -25.45 -10.22 -0.35
C GLU A 357 -25.60 -10.63 1.13
N ASP A 358 -24.78 -11.57 1.59
CA ASP A 358 -24.78 -12.02 2.99
C ASP A 358 -24.38 -10.86 3.93
N ALA A 359 -23.31 -10.14 3.60
CA ALA A 359 -22.85 -8.99 4.37
C ALA A 359 -23.82 -7.80 4.30
N LEU A 360 -24.56 -7.66 3.19
CA LEU A 360 -25.54 -6.60 3.00
C LEU A 360 -26.74 -6.79 3.94
N THR A 361 -27.18 -8.03 4.15
CA THR A 361 -28.23 -8.36 5.13
C THR A 361 -27.85 -7.82 6.51
N ASP A 362 -26.65 -8.12 7.00
CA ASP A 362 -26.17 -7.63 8.31
C ASP A 362 -26.13 -6.10 8.38
N PHE A 363 -25.82 -5.43 7.27
CA PHE A 363 -25.75 -3.96 7.21
C PHE A 363 -27.13 -3.30 7.23
N ILE A 364 -28.11 -3.88 6.53
CA ILE A 364 -29.46 -3.31 6.42
C ILE A 364 -30.38 -3.76 7.55
N ASP A 365 -30.03 -4.72 8.41
CA ASP A 365 -30.90 -5.25 9.47
C ASP A 365 -31.03 -4.32 10.71
N SER A 366 -30.36 -3.15 10.71
CA SER A 366 -30.52 -2.18 11.81
C SER A 366 -31.91 -1.54 11.82
N SER A 367 -32.46 -1.35 13.02
CA SER A 367 -33.71 -0.60 13.23
C SER A 367 -33.58 0.88 12.88
N GLU A 368 -32.35 1.40 12.87
CA GLU A 368 -32.06 2.80 12.54
C GLU A 368 -32.06 3.05 11.02
N PHE A 369 -32.24 1.99 10.21
CA PHE A 369 -32.22 2.08 8.75
C PHE A 369 -33.62 2.39 8.18
N PRO A 370 -33.84 3.57 7.56
CA PRO A 370 -35.13 3.94 6.96
C PRO A 370 -35.55 3.00 5.83
N HIS A 371 -36.84 2.73 5.73
CA HIS A 371 -37.39 1.80 4.72
C HIS A 371 -37.03 2.22 3.28
N GLU A 372 -37.19 3.50 2.93
CA GLU A 372 -36.90 4.02 1.58
C GLU A 372 -35.43 3.81 1.18
N GLN A 373 -34.51 4.00 2.13
CA GLN A 373 -33.07 3.81 1.91
C GLN A 373 -32.73 2.31 1.76
N ARG A 374 -33.38 1.45 2.56
CA ARG A 374 -33.23 -0.02 2.46
C ARG A 374 -33.68 -0.51 1.08
N GLU A 375 -34.84 -0.05 0.62
CA GLU A 375 -35.40 -0.43 -0.69
C GLU A 375 -34.48 0.00 -1.85
N ARG A 376 -33.94 1.21 -1.79
CA ARG A 376 -32.98 1.71 -2.81
C ARG A 376 -31.71 0.87 -2.90
N ILE A 377 -31.14 0.46 -1.76
CA ILE A 377 -29.95 -0.41 -1.73
C ILE A 377 -30.27 -1.79 -2.31
N LEU A 378 -31.43 -2.35 -1.96
CA LEU A 378 -31.88 -3.64 -2.49
C LEU A 378 -32.10 -3.58 -4.01
N GLN A 379 -32.60 -2.46 -4.54
CA GLN A 379 -32.71 -2.26 -5.99
C GLN A 379 -31.34 -2.29 -6.68
N PHE A 380 -30.31 -1.61 -6.13
CA PHE A 380 -28.95 -1.69 -6.66
C PHE A 380 -28.39 -3.12 -6.62
N SER A 381 -28.62 -3.84 -5.51
CA SER A 381 -28.20 -5.24 -5.36
C SER A 381 -28.85 -6.12 -6.43
N GLN A 382 -30.16 -5.97 -6.64
CA GLN A 382 -30.91 -6.74 -7.64
C GLN A 382 -30.43 -6.43 -9.06
N LEU A 383 -30.23 -5.15 -9.41
CA LEU A 383 -29.70 -4.76 -10.71
C LEU A 383 -28.32 -5.38 -10.98
N LEU A 384 -27.44 -5.41 -9.97
CA LEU A 384 -26.13 -6.04 -10.10
C LEU A 384 -26.25 -7.56 -10.24
N LYS A 385 -27.14 -8.20 -9.48
CA LYS A 385 -27.43 -9.64 -9.56
C LYS A 385 -27.86 -10.06 -10.96
N ASP A 386 -28.79 -9.31 -11.55
CA ASP A 386 -29.30 -9.59 -12.90
C ASP A 386 -28.17 -9.50 -13.95
N GLN A 387 -27.25 -8.53 -13.81
CA GLN A 387 -26.08 -8.43 -14.69
C GLN A 387 -25.12 -9.62 -14.48
N VAL A 388 -24.77 -9.94 -13.23
CA VAL A 388 -23.85 -11.04 -12.88
C VAL A 388 -24.36 -12.38 -13.41
N GLN A 389 -25.67 -12.64 -13.30
CA GLN A 389 -26.30 -13.87 -13.80
C GLN A 389 -26.37 -13.95 -15.33
N SER A 390 -26.29 -12.82 -16.04
CA SER A 390 -26.35 -12.78 -17.51
C SER A 390 -25.02 -13.10 -18.20
N TYR A 391 -23.89 -12.96 -17.51
CA TYR A 391 -22.56 -13.09 -18.12
C TYR A 391 -22.22 -14.48 -18.69
N PRO A 392 -22.59 -15.62 -18.07
CA PRO A 392 -22.32 -16.94 -18.64
C PRO A 392 -22.99 -17.15 -20.00
N VAL A 393 -24.13 -16.50 -20.25
CA VAL A 393 -24.86 -16.58 -21.54
C VAL A 393 -24.22 -15.66 -22.58
N LEU A 394 -23.75 -14.48 -22.17
CA LEU A 394 -23.13 -13.49 -23.04
C LEU A 394 -21.67 -13.84 -23.43
N GLY A 395 -20.98 -14.63 -22.61
CA GLY A 395 -19.59 -15.05 -22.84
C GLY A 395 -19.41 -16.32 -23.69
N LEU A 396 -20.49 -17.03 -24.03
CA LEU A 396 -20.46 -18.25 -24.86
C LEU A 396 -20.66 -17.98 -26.37
N ASP A 397 -21.10 -16.78 -26.75
CA ASP A 397 -21.28 -16.39 -28.14
C ASP A 397 -19.97 -15.84 -28.73
N ASN A 398 -19.31 -16.60 -29.61
CA ASN A 398 -18.09 -16.20 -30.32
C ASN A 398 -18.31 -15.13 -31.43
N SER A 399 -19.39 -14.34 -31.34
CA SER A 399 -19.71 -13.33 -32.35
C SER A 399 -19.06 -11.97 -32.02
N PRO A 400 -18.63 -11.18 -33.03
CA PRO A 400 -18.10 -9.83 -32.81
C PRO A 400 -19.09 -8.90 -32.08
N PHE A 401 -20.39 -9.15 -32.23
CA PHE A 401 -21.47 -8.39 -31.57
C PHE A 401 -21.68 -8.79 -30.09
N ALA A 402 -21.31 -10.00 -29.69
CA ALA A 402 -21.36 -10.41 -28.28
C ALA A 402 -20.30 -9.70 -27.44
N SER A 403 -19.11 -9.43 -28.03
CA SER A 403 -18.01 -8.71 -27.37
C SER A 403 -18.35 -7.25 -27.03
N THR A 404 -19.06 -6.54 -27.90
CA THR A 404 -19.48 -5.15 -27.63
C THR A 404 -20.63 -5.07 -26.61
N ASN A 405 -21.52 -6.08 -26.61
CA ASN A 405 -22.58 -6.19 -25.63
C ASN A 405 -22.05 -6.50 -24.22
N ILE A 406 -21.06 -7.41 -24.10
CA ILE A 406 -20.46 -7.75 -22.80
C ILE A 406 -19.67 -6.56 -22.23
N ASP A 407 -18.91 -5.83 -23.05
CA ASP A 407 -18.18 -4.63 -22.61
C ASP A 407 -19.13 -3.53 -22.08
N SER A 408 -20.27 -3.36 -22.75
CA SER A 408 -21.30 -2.42 -22.31
C SER A 408 -21.94 -2.86 -20.98
N SER A 409 -22.19 -4.16 -20.80
CA SER A 409 -22.76 -4.72 -19.57
C SER A 409 -21.77 -4.70 -18.41
N LEU A 410 -20.50 -5.03 -18.63
CA LEU A 410 -19.42 -4.90 -17.66
C LEU A 410 -19.27 -3.44 -17.19
N SER A 411 -19.28 -2.49 -18.14
CA SER A 411 -19.21 -1.06 -17.82
C SER A 411 -20.44 -0.58 -17.03
N LYS A 412 -21.64 -1.11 -17.33
CA LYS A 412 -22.85 -0.85 -16.53
C LYS A 412 -22.72 -1.41 -15.10
N SER A 413 -22.25 -2.64 -14.94
CA SER A 413 -22.02 -3.24 -13.62
C SER A 413 -20.98 -2.48 -12.80
N GLN A 414 -19.88 -2.05 -13.42
CA GLN A 414 -18.90 -1.17 -12.78
C GLN A 414 -19.56 0.13 -12.28
N GLN A 415 -20.43 0.74 -13.10
CA GLN A 415 -21.15 1.95 -12.69
C GLN A 415 -22.15 1.68 -11.54
N ILE A 416 -22.85 0.54 -11.57
CA ILE A 416 -23.76 0.10 -10.50
C ILE A 416 -22.97 -0.05 -9.19
N VAL A 417 -21.84 -0.76 -9.21
CA VAL A 417 -20.99 -0.96 -8.02
C VAL A 417 -20.48 0.38 -7.47
N LYS A 418 -20.01 1.30 -8.33
CA LYS A 418 -19.56 2.64 -7.92
C LYS A 418 -20.68 3.44 -7.26
N ASN A 419 -21.86 3.43 -7.86
CA ASN A 419 -23.03 4.13 -7.32
C ASN A 419 -23.47 3.51 -5.99
N MET A 420 -23.46 2.18 -5.90
CA MET A 420 -23.80 1.46 -4.69
C MET A 420 -22.83 1.76 -3.54
N LYS A 421 -21.51 1.77 -3.79
CA LYS A 421 -20.51 2.19 -2.79
C LYS A 421 -20.78 3.60 -2.26
N LYS A 422 -21.06 4.55 -3.16
CA LYS A 422 -21.38 5.93 -2.79
C LYS A 422 -22.65 6.02 -1.95
N GLU A 423 -23.71 5.32 -2.36
CA GLU A 423 -25.00 5.34 -1.70
C GLU A 423 -24.92 4.71 -0.30
N LEU A 424 -24.33 3.52 -0.17
CA LEU A 424 -24.10 2.84 1.11
C LEU A 424 -23.34 3.73 2.09
N THR A 425 -22.27 4.36 1.62
CA THR A 425 -21.43 5.21 2.45
C THR A 425 -22.14 6.50 2.83
N SER A 426 -22.86 7.13 1.89
CA SER A 426 -23.66 8.35 2.15
C SER A 426 -24.75 8.09 3.20
N ILE A 427 -25.51 7.01 3.04
CA ILE A 427 -26.57 6.63 3.97
C ILE A 427 -25.98 6.31 5.35
N ALA A 428 -24.94 5.49 5.42
CA ALA A 428 -24.32 5.13 6.69
C ALA A 428 -23.79 6.36 7.44
N VAL A 429 -23.10 7.26 6.73
CA VAL A 429 -22.56 8.49 7.33
C VAL A 429 -23.69 9.42 7.76
N GLN A 430 -24.78 9.53 7.00
CA GLN A 430 -25.94 10.35 7.38
C GLN A 430 -26.58 9.84 8.67
N ILE A 431 -26.92 8.53 8.72
CA ILE A 431 -27.50 7.89 9.90
C ILE A 431 -26.56 8.03 11.10
N ALA A 432 -25.27 7.72 10.92
CA ALA A 432 -24.27 7.85 11.98
C ALA A 432 -24.17 9.30 12.51
N THR A 433 -24.18 10.29 11.61
CA THR A 433 -24.09 11.71 11.99
C THR A 433 -25.33 12.16 12.76
N GLU A 434 -26.51 11.74 12.32
CA GLU A 434 -27.78 12.08 12.98
C GLU A 434 -27.87 11.45 14.38
N LEU A 435 -27.55 10.16 14.50
CA LEU A 435 -27.54 9.46 15.79
C LEU A 435 -26.52 10.05 16.76
N LEU A 436 -25.30 10.34 16.28
CA LEU A 436 -24.26 10.97 17.11
C LEU A 436 -24.63 12.39 17.54
N LYS A 437 -25.30 13.16 16.67
CA LYS A 437 -25.79 14.51 17.01
C LYS A 437 -26.90 14.48 18.06
N ASN A 438 -27.76 13.48 18.00
CA ASN A 438 -28.87 13.31 18.94
C ASN A 438 -28.43 12.66 20.26
N TYR A 439 -27.28 11.97 20.28
CA TYR A 439 -26.72 11.38 21.49
C TYR A 439 -26.03 12.44 22.35
N ASN A 440 -26.70 12.90 23.41
CA ASN A 440 -26.10 13.79 24.40
C ASN A 440 -25.20 13.01 25.37
N GLU A 441 -23.94 12.86 25.00
CA GLU A 441 -22.92 12.16 25.81
C GLU A 441 -22.76 12.75 27.21
N ALA A 442 -22.71 14.08 27.32
CA ALA A 442 -22.51 14.78 28.59
C ALA A 442 -23.66 14.50 29.57
N GLU A 443 -24.89 14.53 29.07
CA GLU A 443 -26.09 14.22 29.86
C GLU A 443 -26.13 12.74 30.26
N ALA A 444 -25.84 11.82 29.34
CA ALA A 444 -25.82 10.39 29.62
C ALA A 444 -24.79 10.01 30.70
N THR A 445 -23.59 10.59 30.64
CA THR A 445 -22.55 10.35 31.65
C THR A 445 -22.86 11.04 32.99
N THR A 446 -23.48 12.22 32.97
CA THR A 446 -23.89 12.95 34.18
C THR A 446 -24.98 12.20 34.93
N ARG A 447 -26.03 11.72 34.24
CA ARG A 447 -27.14 10.99 34.89
C ARG A 447 -26.68 9.73 35.62
N ILE A 448 -25.82 8.91 35.01
CA ILE A 448 -25.22 7.76 35.69
C ILE A 448 -24.38 8.19 36.90
N GLY A 449 -23.58 9.26 36.75
CA GLY A 449 -22.75 9.78 37.84
C GLY A 449 -23.58 10.24 39.03
N GLU A 450 -24.65 11.00 38.79
CA GLU A 450 -25.56 11.50 39.81
C GLU A 450 -26.36 10.37 40.47
N ALA A 451 -26.86 9.42 39.69
CA ALA A 451 -27.55 8.23 40.21
C ALA A 451 -26.63 7.38 41.10
N ALA A 452 -25.34 7.27 40.76
CA ALA A 452 -24.38 6.60 41.62
C ALA A 452 -24.08 7.38 42.91
N LEU A 453 -24.06 8.71 42.85
CA LEU A 453 -23.80 9.58 44.00
C LEU A 453 -25.02 9.77 44.91
N SER A 454 -26.24 9.52 44.43
CA SER A 454 -27.44 9.60 45.27
C SER A 454 -27.54 8.45 46.28
N GLY A 455 -26.86 7.32 46.00
CA GLY A 455 -26.99 6.09 46.77
C GLY A 455 -28.27 5.31 46.47
N ASP A 456 -29.07 5.75 45.50
CA ASP A 456 -30.31 5.10 45.09
C ASP A 456 -30.04 4.03 44.02
N ARG A 457 -30.22 2.76 44.42
CA ARG A 457 -30.00 1.59 43.55
C ARG A 457 -31.03 1.49 42.42
N GLU A 458 -32.29 1.83 42.67
CA GLU A 458 -33.36 1.71 41.68
C GLU A 458 -33.17 2.77 40.59
N LEU A 459 -32.84 3.99 41.00
CA LEU A 459 -32.47 5.06 40.07
C LEU A 459 -31.25 4.68 39.22
N LEU A 460 -30.19 4.12 39.84
CA LEU A 460 -29.02 3.67 39.08
C LEU A 460 -29.35 2.53 38.11
N GLU A 461 -30.21 1.58 38.49
CA GLU A 461 -30.60 0.51 37.59
C GLU A 461 -31.36 1.05 36.36
N MET A 462 -32.27 2.00 36.58
CA MET A 462 -33.03 2.66 35.52
C MET A 462 -32.11 3.46 34.59
N GLU A 463 -31.24 4.32 35.13
CA GLU A 463 -30.27 5.10 34.34
C GLU A 463 -29.24 4.19 33.64
N GLY A 464 -28.83 3.09 34.28
CA GLY A 464 -27.96 2.08 33.71
C GLY A 464 -28.57 1.40 32.47
N LYS A 465 -29.87 1.08 32.51
CA LYS A 465 -30.61 0.55 31.34
C LYS A 465 -30.68 1.57 30.21
N THR A 466 -30.98 2.83 30.53
CA THR A 466 -31.01 3.93 29.55
C THR A 466 -29.66 4.14 28.88
N PHE A 467 -28.57 4.11 29.67
CA PHE A 467 -27.21 4.23 29.16
C PHE A 467 -26.82 3.04 28.28
N ALA A 468 -27.17 1.81 28.67
CA ALA A 468 -26.93 0.60 27.89
C ALA A 468 -27.68 0.63 26.55
N ALA A 469 -28.92 1.12 26.53
CA ALA A 469 -29.69 1.32 25.29
C ALA A 469 -29.06 2.38 24.38
N GLY A 470 -28.50 3.46 24.96
CA GLY A 470 -27.69 4.43 24.23
C GLY A 470 -26.42 3.81 23.64
N ALA A 471 -25.72 2.98 24.42
CA ALA A 471 -24.53 2.26 23.96
C ALA A 471 -24.83 1.28 22.82
N ALA A 472 -25.96 0.56 22.87
CA ALA A 472 -26.37 -0.35 21.80
C ALA A 472 -26.50 0.36 20.45
N ARG A 473 -27.13 1.54 20.41
CA ARG A 473 -27.24 2.36 19.20
C ARG A 473 -25.88 2.81 18.67
N LEU A 474 -24.95 3.19 19.55
CA LEU A 474 -23.59 3.58 19.15
C LEU A 474 -22.77 2.39 18.62
N ILE A 475 -23.00 1.19 19.15
CA ILE A 475 -22.39 -0.05 18.65
C ILE A 475 -22.89 -0.34 17.22
N GLU A 476 -24.18 -0.13 16.95
CA GLU A 476 -24.73 -0.25 15.59
C GLU A 476 -24.09 0.76 14.63
N VAL A 477 -23.92 2.01 15.04
CA VAL A 477 -23.18 3.02 14.24
C VAL A 477 -21.79 2.52 13.91
N SER A 478 -21.04 2.02 14.89
CA SER A 478 -19.69 1.49 14.67
C SER A 478 -19.68 0.30 13.69
N ARG A 479 -20.67 -0.59 13.78
CA ARG A 479 -20.84 -1.74 12.87
C ARG A 479 -21.12 -1.28 11.45
N MET A 480 -22.00 -0.28 11.25
CA MET A 480 -22.25 0.31 9.93
C MET A 480 -20.98 0.92 9.33
N LEU A 481 -20.23 1.70 10.12
CA LEU A 481 -18.96 2.30 9.68
C LEU A 481 -17.91 1.24 9.30
N LYS A 482 -17.92 0.08 9.98
CA LYS A 482 -17.07 -1.08 9.66
C LYS A 482 -17.31 -1.57 8.24
N HIS A 483 -18.57 -1.75 7.82
CA HIS A 483 -18.92 -2.25 6.48
C HIS A 483 -18.55 -1.30 5.35
N ILE A 484 -18.54 0.02 5.58
CA ILE A 484 -18.21 1.03 4.57
C ILE A 484 -16.73 1.46 4.58
N SER A 485 -15.92 0.91 5.48
CA SER A 485 -14.52 1.32 5.64
C SER A 485 -13.67 0.97 4.43
N ILE A 486 -13.08 1.97 3.77
CA ILE A 486 -12.36 1.79 2.49
C ILE A 486 -10.88 1.40 2.73
N THR A 487 -10.30 1.84 3.85
CA THR A 487 -8.91 1.56 4.20
C THR A 487 -8.82 0.53 5.34
N PRO A 488 -7.75 -0.28 5.40
CA PRO A 488 -7.51 -1.19 6.53
C PRO A 488 -7.51 -0.47 7.88
N ALA A 489 -6.96 0.74 7.94
CA ALA A 489 -6.90 1.54 9.17
C ALA A 489 -8.29 1.89 9.71
N MET A 490 -9.19 2.35 8.84
CA MET A 490 -10.57 2.66 9.22
C MET A 490 -11.34 1.43 9.67
N LEU A 491 -11.17 0.32 8.93
CA LEU A 491 -11.82 -0.96 9.26
C LEU A 491 -11.40 -1.45 10.66
N ILE A 492 -10.09 -1.44 10.93
CA ILE A 492 -9.53 -1.82 12.23
C ILE A 492 -10.04 -0.89 13.33
N GLN A 493 -10.12 0.42 13.07
CA GLN A 493 -10.61 1.38 14.04
C GLN A 493 -12.11 1.18 14.35
N ALA A 494 -12.95 0.96 13.33
CA ALA A 494 -14.38 0.74 13.50
C ALA A 494 -14.71 -0.58 14.23
N ASP A 495 -14.03 -1.68 13.90
CA ASP A 495 -14.17 -2.96 14.61
C ASP A 495 -13.76 -2.84 16.09
N ARG A 496 -12.71 -2.08 16.35
CA ARG A 496 -12.24 -1.84 17.72
C ARG A 496 -13.13 -0.91 18.50
N LEU A 497 -13.76 0.07 17.87
CA LEU A 497 -14.77 0.90 18.53
C LEU A 497 -15.98 0.06 18.92
N GLU A 498 -16.43 -0.86 18.06
CA GLU A 498 -17.56 -1.76 18.35
C GLU A 498 -17.30 -2.58 19.62
N THR A 499 -16.17 -3.28 19.68
CA THR A 499 -15.76 -4.08 20.85
C THR A 499 -15.52 -3.21 22.09
N SER A 500 -14.93 -2.02 21.91
CA SER A 500 -14.64 -1.09 23.00
C SER A 500 -15.91 -0.52 23.63
N LEU A 501 -16.89 -0.11 22.83
CA LEU A 501 -18.17 0.42 23.30
C LEU A 501 -18.96 -0.65 24.07
N SER A 502 -18.99 -1.89 23.56
CA SER A 502 -19.67 -3.01 24.23
C SER A 502 -19.07 -3.36 25.59
N SER A 503 -17.74 -3.32 25.70
CA SER A 503 -17.03 -3.65 26.94
C SER A 503 -17.05 -2.47 27.93
N LEU A 504 -16.81 -1.25 27.45
CA LEU A 504 -16.67 -0.07 28.32
C LEU A 504 -18.02 0.38 28.88
N SER A 505 -19.11 0.28 28.12
CA SER A 505 -20.46 0.61 28.63
C SER A 505 -20.81 -0.19 29.87
N ARG A 506 -20.53 -1.49 29.87
CA ARG A 506 -20.69 -2.38 31.04
C ARG A 506 -19.78 -1.99 32.20
N GLN A 507 -18.53 -1.65 31.93
CA GLN A 507 -17.57 -1.23 32.95
C GLN A 507 -17.94 0.10 33.63
N CYS A 508 -18.52 1.05 32.90
CA CYS A 508 -19.10 2.27 33.47
C CYS A 508 -20.20 1.95 34.48
N ILE A 509 -21.10 1.02 34.13
CA ILE A 509 -22.18 0.57 35.02
C ILE A 509 -21.61 -0.14 36.26
N PHE A 510 -20.62 -1.02 36.12
CA PHE A 510 -19.96 -1.65 37.28
C PHE A 510 -19.25 -0.65 38.19
N ALA A 511 -18.59 0.37 37.63
CA ALA A 511 -18.00 1.44 38.42
C ALA A 511 -19.06 2.23 39.20
N ALA A 512 -20.19 2.54 38.56
CA ALA A 512 -21.31 3.24 39.17
C ALA A 512 -21.96 2.39 40.27
N GLN A 513 -22.16 1.10 40.03
CA GLN A 513 -22.66 0.14 41.02
C GLN A 513 -21.69 0.00 42.19
N THR A 514 -20.37 0.08 41.98
CA THR A 514 -19.43 0.10 43.10
C THR A 514 -19.63 1.34 43.99
N LEU A 515 -19.88 2.50 43.37
CA LEU A 515 -20.05 3.78 44.06
C LEU A 515 -21.40 3.92 44.77
N VAL A 516 -22.50 3.41 44.21
CA VAL A 516 -23.84 3.55 44.82
C VAL A 516 -23.93 2.93 46.21
N HIS A 517 -23.19 1.83 46.43
CA HIS A 517 -23.08 1.18 47.74
C HIS A 517 -22.20 1.97 48.73
N ARG A 518 -21.45 2.97 48.26
CA ARG A 518 -20.30 3.60 48.93
C ARG A 518 -20.13 5.06 48.53
N VAL A 519 -21.20 5.84 48.60
CA VAL A 519 -21.23 7.24 48.13
C VAL A 519 -20.07 8.10 48.68
N GLY A 520 -19.61 7.86 49.91
CA GLY A 520 -18.47 8.57 50.51
C GLY A 520 -17.07 8.11 50.07
N SER A 521 -16.95 7.07 49.25
CA SER A 521 -15.65 6.53 48.84
C SER A 521 -15.03 7.33 47.71
N ARG A 522 -13.96 8.08 48.03
CA ARG A 522 -13.17 8.81 47.02
C ARG A 522 -12.60 7.89 45.95
N THR A 523 -12.19 6.67 46.30
CA THR A 523 -11.62 5.70 45.35
C THR A 523 -12.67 5.16 44.39
N ALA A 524 -13.88 4.88 44.86
CA ALA A 524 -14.97 4.44 43.98
C ALA A 524 -15.41 5.57 43.02
N LYS A 525 -15.43 6.82 43.52
CA LYS A 525 -15.71 8.00 42.69
C LYS A 525 -14.65 8.24 41.63
N GLU A 526 -13.37 8.26 42.01
CA GLU A 526 -12.23 8.37 41.08
C GLU A 526 -12.29 7.29 40.01
N ASN A 527 -12.65 6.05 40.40
CA ASN A 527 -12.84 4.97 39.46
C ASN A 527 -13.93 5.29 38.43
N LEU A 528 -15.14 5.64 38.88
CA LEU A 528 -16.24 6.00 37.98
C LEU A 528 -15.87 7.15 37.03
N ASP A 529 -15.23 8.21 37.54
CA ASP A 529 -14.83 9.37 36.74
C ASP A 529 -13.90 8.97 35.58
N VAL A 530 -12.91 8.11 35.84
CA VAL A 530 -12.00 7.61 34.79
C VAL A 530 -12.73 6.78 33.73
N PHE A 531 -13.67 5.94 34.13
CA PHE A 531 -14.46 5.13 33.18
C PHE A 531 -15.40 5.98 32.34
N LEU A 532 -16.04 6.98 32.94
CA LEU A 532 -16.90 7.92 32.22
C LEU A 532 -16.08 8.80 31.26
N ASP A 533 -14.88 9.26 31.64
CA ASP A 533 -14.00 10.00 30.74
C ASP A 533 -13.54 9.14 29.55
N ALA A 534 -13.17 7.89 29.80
CA ALA A 534 -12.86 6.93 28.75
C ALA A 534 -14.03 6.73 27.78
N TRP A 535 -15.27 6.71 28.30
CA TRP A 535 -16.48 6.65 27.48
C TRP A 535 -16.60 7.86 26.55
N ARG A 536 -16.42 9.08 27.05
CA ARG A 536 -16.40 10.31 26.23
C ARG A 536 -15.33 10.24 25.15
N GLY A 537 -14.18 9.67 25.50
CA GLY A 537 -13.10 9.35 24.56
C GLY A 537 -13.57 8.50 23.37
N LEU A 538 -14.29 7.40 23.63
CA LEU A 538 -14.81 6.54 22.56
C LEU A 538 -15.84 7.24 21.67
N ILE A 539 -16.68 8.11 22.22
CA ILE A 539 -17.65 8.88 21.40
C ILE A 539 -16.93 9.84 20.46
N ARG A 540 -15.86 10.50 20.93
CA ARG A 540 -15.00 11.35 20.08
C ARG A 540 -14.31 10.55 18.98
N ASP A 541 -13.79 9.36 19.31
CA ASP A 541 -13.17 8.48 18.34
C ASP A 541 -14.19 7.99 17.28
N LEU A 542 -15.42 7.66 17.68
CA LEU A 542 -16.50 7.26 16.78
C LEU A 542 -16.89 8.41 15.84
N LEU A 543 -17.01 9.64 16.35
CA LEU A 543 -17.25 10.83 15.53
C LEU A 543 -16.11 11.07 14.52
N ALA A 544 -14.86 10.84 14.92
CA ALA A 544 -13.71 10.96 14.03
C ALA A 544 -13.79 9.96 12.87
N VAL A 545 -14.12 8.69 13.14
CA VAL A 545 -14.31 7.68 12.08
C VAL A 545 -15.47 8.04 11.16
N THR A 546 -16.63 8.46 11.70
CA THR A 546 -17.77 8.93 10.90
C THR A 546 -17.36 10.07 9.97
N THR A 547 -16.59 11.04 10.48
CA THR A 547 -16.11 12.18 9.70
C THR A 547 -15.11 11.75 8.62
N GLN A 548 -14.21 10.82 8.93
CA GLN A 548 -13.26 10.25 7.97
C GLN A 548 -14.00 9.53 6.83
N CYS A 549 -14.94 8.63 7.16
CA CYS A 549 -15.82 7.98 6.18
C CYS A 549 -16.55 9.01 5.30
N GLY A 550 -17.14 10.03 5.89
CA GLY A 550 -17.86 11.08 5.17
C GLY A 550 -16.95 11.97 4.30
N SER A 551 -15.70 12.18 4.69
CA SER A 551 -14.74 12.98 3.92
C SER A 551 -14.29 12.28 2.64
N LEU A 552 -14.24 10.95 2.63
CA LEU A 552 -13.86 10.14 1.47
C LEU A 552 -14.99 10.02 0.44
N CYS A 553 -16.25 10.21 0.86
CA CYS A 553 -17.40 10.33 -0.05
C CYS A 553 -17.48 11.67 -0.78
N LYS A 554 -16.94 12.72 -0.17
CA LYS A 554 -16.87 14.03 -0.81
C LYS A 554 -15.72 13.92 -1.80
N GLU A 555 -15.97 14.24 -3.07
CA GLU A 555 -14.87 14.46 -4.02
C GLU A 555 -13.81 15.31 -3.32
N PRO A 556 -12.52 14.94 -3.43
CA PRO A 556 -11.47 15.47 -2.57
C PRO A 556 -11.56 16.99 -2.55
N LYS A 557 -12.04 17.53 -1.43
CA LYS A 557 -11.96 18.96 -1.16
C LYS A 557 -10.47 19.26 -1.20
N ALA A 558 -10.06 20.08 -2.18
CA ALA A 558 -8.68 20.49 -2.34
C ALA A 558 -8.14 20.87 -0.96
N VAL A 559 -7.17 20.09 -0.48
CA VAL A 559 -6.47 20.37 0.77
C VAL A 559 -5.98 21.80 0.67
N ARG A 560 -6.46 22.68 1.57
CA ARG A 560 -5.88 24.01 1.75
C ARG A 560 -4.45 23.81 2.26
N MET A 561 -3.50 23.55 1.36
CA MET A 561 -2.14 23.96 1.62
C MET A 561 -2.16 25.47 1.66
N GLY A 562 -1.85 26.04 2.82
CA GLY A 562 -1.61 27.46 2.97
C GLY A 562 -0.38 27.84 2.15
N TYR A 563 -0.56 28.07 0.86
CA TYR A 563 0.45 28.69 0.04
C TYR A 563 0.30 30.20 0.17
N MET A 564 1.41 30.80 0.61
CA MET A 564 1.66 32.22 0.51
C MET A 564 1.29 32.71 -0.88
N SER A 565 0.69 33.90 -0.90
CA SER A 565 0.14 34.54 -2.08
C SER A 565 1.12 34.52 -3.26
N LEU A 566 0.58 34.25 -4.46
CA LEU A 566 1.26 34.55 -5.73
C LEU A 566 1.93 35.93 -5.66
N PRO A 567 3.11 36.13 -6.29
CA PRO A 567 3.74 37.44 -6.38
C PRO A 567 2.73 38.42 -6.97
N ARG A 568 2.32 39.41 -6.17
CA ARG A 568 1.39 40.45 -6.63
C ARG A 568 2.06 41.22 -7.77
N PRO A 569 1.37 41.45 -8.90
CA PRO A 569 1.82 42.39 -9.90
C PRO A 569 2.03 43.77 -9.26
N GLY A 570 3.26 44.24 -9.37
CA GLY A 570 3.63 45.61 -9.02
C GLY A 570 2.74 46.61 -9.76
N LYS A 571 2.34 47.64 -9.02
CA LYS A 571 1.47 48.73 -9.42
C LYS A 571 2.03 49.52 -10.61
N HIS A 572 1.20 49.74 -11.63
CA HIS A 572 1.16 51.02 -12.35
C HIS A 572 -0.30 51.47 -12.52
N GLY A 573 -0.62 52.68 -12.01
CA GLY A 573 -1.69 53.55 -12.53
C GLY A 573 -3.07 53.58 -11.84
N SER A 574 -3.26 54.59 -10.96
CA SER A 574 -4.47 55.45 -10.72
C SER A 574 -5.89 54.83 -10.86
N THR A 575 -6.79 54.80 -9.86
CA THR A 575 -7.22 55.82 -8.87
C THR A 575 -7.88 55.14 -7.66
N ALA A 576 -7.77 55.77 -6.49
CA ALA A 576 -8.22 55.23 -5.21
C ALA A 576 -9.70 55.53 -4.92
N LYS A 577 -10.47 54.51 -4.49
CA LYS A 577 -11.50 54.59 -3.44
C LYS A 577 -11.57 53.26 -2.67
N PRO A 578 -11.74 53.25 -1.33
CA PRO A 578 -11.85 52.02 -0.55
C PRO A 578 -13.32 51.58 -0.47
N ILE A 579 -13.65 50.37 -0.92
CA ILE A 579 -14.96 49.76 -0.63
C ILE A 579 -14.75 48.30 -0.25
N ARG A 580 -15.04 48.04 1.04
CA ARG A 580 -15.66 46.86 1.65
C ARG A 580 -15.27 45.46 1.14
N THR A 581 -14.62 44.72 2.03
CA THR A 581 -14.43 43.26 1.97
C THR A 581 -15.75 42.53 1.71
N VAL A 582 -15.82 41.82 0.58
CA VAL A 582 -16.76 40.72 0.35
C VAL A 582 -15.92 39.45 0.13
N PRO A 583 -16.17 38.33 0.84
CA PRO A 583 -15.46 37.08 0.61
C PRO A 583 -15.87 36.52 -0.75
N THR A 584 -14.90 36.36 -1.66
CA THR A 584 -15.14 35.75 -2.98
C THR A 584 -14.69 34.28 -2.91
N ASP A 585 -15.63 33.39 -2.60
CA ASP A 585 -15.48 31.92 -2.63
C ASP A 585 -15.27 31.35 -4.06
N PHE A 586 -15.35 32.20 -5.08
CA PHE A 586 -15.39 31.83 -6.50
C PHE A 586 -14.04 31.37 -7.10
N GLY A 587 -12.89 31.78 -6.53
CA GLY A 587 -11.57 31.54 -7.12
C GLY A 587 -10.87 30.23 -6.71
N THR A 588 -11.49 29.40 -5.87
CA THR A 588 -10.80 28.26 -5.23
C THR A 588 -10.90 26.95 -6.02
N HIS A 589 -12.00 26.73 -6.73
CA HIS A 589 -12.26 25.49 -7.48
C HIS A 589 -11.52 25.46 -8.82
N GLU A 590 -11.54 26.56 -9.57
CA GLU A 590 -10.90 26.67 -10.88
C GLU A 590 -9.36 26.63 -10.74
N GLN A 591 -8.81 27.23 -9.68
CA GLN A 591 -7.38 27.16 -9.34
C GLN A 591 -6.93 25.74 -8.95
N ALA A 592 -7.76 24.98 -8.24
CA ALA A 592 -7.44 23.60 -7.89
C ALA A 592 -7.42 22.67 -9.12
N ARG A 593 -8.34 22.88 -10.07
CA ARG A 593 -8.35 22.16 -11.35
C ARG A 593 -7.12 22.45 -12.20
N LEU A 594 -6.71 23.71 -12.27
CA LEU A 594 -5.49 24.13 -12.96
C LEU A 594 -4.25 23.42 -12.41
N VAL A 595 -4.09 23.36 -11.08
CA VAL A 595 -2.96 22.69 -10.43
C VAL A 595 -3.01 21.17 -10.63
N ARG A 596 -4.20 20.55 -10.56
CA ARG A 596 -4.38 19.12 -10.83
C ARG A 596 -3.96 18.77 -12.25
N ASN A 597 -4.43 19.53 -13.24
CA ASN A 597 -4.07 19.32 -14.64
C ASN A 597 -2.57 19.53 -14.89
N GLY A 598 -1.95 20.51 -14.20
CA GLY A 598 -0.51 20.69 -14.21
C GLY A 598 0.25 19.48 -13.68
N LEU A 599 -0.18 18.90 -12.56
CA LEU A 599 0.45 17.71 -11.97
C LEU A 599 0.31 16.47 -12.86
N GLU A 600 -0.87 16.26 -13.45
CA GLU A 600 -1.07 15.17 -14.41
C GLU A 600 -0.17 15.33 -15.65
N MET A 601 -0.03 16.56 -16.16
CA MET A 601 0.90 16.87 -17.24
C MET A 601 2.36 16.60 -16.86
N GLN A 602 2.76 16.84 -15.60
CA GLN A 602 4.10 16.48 -15.09
C GLN A 602 4.32 14.96 -15.09
N MET A 603 3.33 14.18 -14.64
CA MET A 603 3.45 12.72 -14.62
C MET A 603 3.62 12.15 -16.04
N ILE A 604 2.82 12.63 -16.99
CA ILE A 604 2.92 12.22 -18.41
C ILE A 604 4.26 12.64 -19.02
N SER A 605 4.74 13.86 -18.71
CA SER A 605 6.06 14.33 -19.13
C SER A 605 7.19 13.47 -18.57
N SER A 606 7.15 13.13 -17.28
CA SER A 606 8.14 12.25 -16.66
C SER A 606 8.13 10.84 -17.24
N GLU A 607 6.96 10.30 -17.55
CA GLU A 607 6.82 8.99 -18.21
C GLU A 607 7.41 9.03 -19.62
N MET A 608 7.08 10.06 -20.40
CA MET A 608 7.63 10.27 -21.75
C MET A 608 9.15 10.45 -21.75
N ASP A 609 9.70 11.20 -20.78
CA ASP A 609 11.16 11.34 -20.62
C ASP A 609 11.82 10.00 -20.32
N SER A 610 11.27 9.23 -19.38
CA SER A 610 11.81 7.91 -19.02
C SER A 610 11.77 6.92 -20.19
N GLU A 611 10.76 7.00 -21.04
CA GLU A 611 10.61 6.15 -22.21
C GLU A 611 11.56 6.57 -23.35
N THR A 612 11.70 7.89 -23.58
CA THR A 612 12.57 8.45 -24.62
C THR A 612 14.07 8.40 -24.25
N GLU A 613 14.43 8.31 -22.97
CA GLU A 613 15.81 8.18 -22.49
C GLU A 613 16.45 6.83 -22.86
N LYS A 614 15.62 5.81 -23.15
CA LYS A 614 16.05 4.48 -23.62
C LYS A 614 16.57 4.49 -25.07
N TRP A 615 16.48 5.61 -25.78
CA TRP A 615 16.73 5.69 -27.22
C TRP A 615 17.69 6.84 -27.56
N ASP A 616 18.55 6.61 -28.57
CA ASP A 616 19.52 7.63 -29.00
C ASP A 616 18.81 8.81 -29.68
N GLU A 617 18.89 9.99 -29.06
CA GLU A 617 18.26 11.23 -29.48
C GLU A 617 18.88 11.81 -30.76
N ALA A 618 20.18 11.54 -31.00
CA ALA A 618 20.88 12.08 -32.17
C ALA A 618 20.46 11.41 -33.49
N SER A 619 19.85 10.22 -33.42
CA SER A 619 19.50 9.41 -34.58
C SER A 619 18.00 9.18 -34.78
N ASN A 620 17.12 9.82 -33.99
CA ASN A 620 15.68 9.59 -34.06
C ASN A 620 14.87 10.88 -33.88
N ASP A 621 14.25 11.36 -34.96
CA ASP A 621 13.45 12.59 -34.95
C ASP A 621 12.19 12.42 -34.06
N ILE A 622 11.54 11.26 -34.02
CA ILE A 622 10.38 11.01 -33.15
C ILE A 622 10.75 11.18 -31.67
N VAL A 623 11.89 10.59 -31.25
CA VAL A 623 12.41 10.70 -29.87
C VAL A 623 12.78 12.13 -29.52
N LYS A 624 13.47 12.83 -30.43
CA LYS A 624 13.85 14.23 -30.26
C LYS A 624 12.62 15.14 -30.10
N ARG A 625 11.61 14.97 -30.96
CA ARG A 625 10.36 15.73 -30.90
C ARG A 625 9.58 15.41 -29.62
N ALA A 626 9.51 14.15 -29.21
CA ALA A 626 8.86 13.75 -27.95
C ALA A 626 9.53 14.38 -26.72
N LYS A 627 10.87 14.39 -26.65
CA LYS A 627 11.63 15.08 -25.58
C LYS A 627 11.39 16.59 -25.56
N ASN A 628 11.38 17.24 -26.73
CA ASN A 628 11.05 18.66 -26.82
C ASN A 628 9.64 18.93 -26.27
N MET A 629 8.66 18.12 -26.66
CA MET A 629 7.29 18.25 -26.16
C MET A 629 7.19 18.01 -24.66
N SER A 630 7.92 17.03 -24.11
CA SER A 630 8.01 16.81 -22.66
C SER A 630 8.58 18.02 -21.92
N SER A 631 9.69 18.59 -22.39
CA SER A 631 10.28 19.81 -21.80
C SER A 631 9.30 20.99 -21.81
N MET A 632 8.55 21.15 -22.90
CA MET A 632 7.57 22.23 -23.05
C MET A 632 6.36 22.02 -22.12
N ALA A 633 5.87 20.79 -21.99
CA ALA A 633 4.81 20.43 -21.06
C ALA A 633 5.23 20.65 -19.59
N TYR A 634 6.47 20.28 -19.24
CA TYR A 634 7.04 20.55 -17.92
C TYR A 634 7.14 22.05 -17.61
N THR A 635 7.53 22.85 -18.61
CA THR A 635 7.59 24.32 -18.49
C THR A 635 6.19 24.92 -18.26
N MET A 636 5.16 24.41 -18.94
CA MET A 636 3.76 24.81 -18.72
C MET A 636 3.22 24.34 -17.36
N TYR A 637 3.72 23.22 -16.83
CA TYR A 637 3.41 22.77 -15.48
C TYR A 637 4.01 23.72 -14.42
N LEU A 638 5.28 24.10 -14.54
CA LEU A 638 5.91 25.04 -13.61
C LEU A 638 5.15 26.36 -13.52
N PHE A 639 4.62 26.85 -14.65
CA PHE A 639 3.73 28.01 -14.68
C PHE A 639 2.49 27.84 -13.78
N THR A 640 1.87 26.66 -13.73
CA THR A 640 0.71 26.40 -12.83
C THR A 640 1.08 26.45 -11.35
N LYS A 641 2.36 26.29 -11.02
CA LYS A 641 2.91 26.43 -9.66
C LYS A 641 3.43 27.84 -9.34
N GLY A 642 3.43 28.74 -10.32
CA GLY A 642 4.04 30.06 -10.19
C GLY A 642 5.57 30.02 -10.16
N ASP A 643 6.17 28.97 -10.70
CA ASP A 643 7.62 28.76 -10.81
C ASP A 643 8.04 28.66 -12.30
N GLY A 644 9.34 28.69 -12.57
CA GLY A 644 9.89 28.50 -13.92
C GLY A 644 10.04 29.77 -14.76
N SER A 645 10.27 29.59 -16.05
CA SER A 645 10.64 30.65 -17.00
C SER A 645 9.46 31.46 -17.55
N LEU A 646 8.24 30.90 -17.52
CA LEU A 646 7.03 31.58 -17.98
C LEU A 646 6.51 32.49 -16.86
N LYS A 647 6.47 33.81 -17.10
CA LYS A 647 6.11 34.80 -16.08
C LYS A 647 4.76 35.44 -16.32
N THR A 648 4.28 35.40 -17.56
CA THR A 648 3.00 36.00 -17.96
C THR A 648 2.07 34.99 -18.59
N THR A 649 0.76 35.27 -18.57
CA THR A 649 -0.23 34.46 -19.30
C THR A 649 0.01 34.47 -20.81
N GLN A 650 0.64 35.53 -21.34
CA GLN A 650 1.04 35.60 -22.73
C GLN A 650 2.18 34.61 -23.02
N ASP A 651 3.17 34.49 -22.13
CA ASP A 651 4.25 33.52 -22.26
C ASP A 651 3.70 32.09 -22.31
N LEU A 652 2.68 31.79 -21.49
CA LEU A 652 1.99 30.49 -21.52
C LEU A 652 1.33 30.23 -22.88
N PHE A 653 0.62 31.22 -23.44
CA PHE A 653 -0.04 31.06 -24.74
C PHE A 653 0.98 30.88 -25.87
N THR A 654 2.06 31.65 -25.86
CA THR A 654 3.18 31.47 -26.80
C THR A 654 3.84 30.10 -26.66
N GLN A 655 4.03 29.60 -25.42
CA GLN A 655 4.54 28.25 -25.19
C GLN A 655 3.59 27.17 -25.73
N ALA A 656 2.27 27.36 -25.56
CA ALA A 656 1.26 26.45 -26.10
C ALA A 656 1.22 26.47 -27.64
N GLU A 657 1.48 27.61 -28.29
CA GLU A 657 1.64 27.69 -29.75
C GLU A 657 2.84 26.87 -30.23
N PHE A 658 3.99 27.04 -29.59
CA PHE A 658 5.17 26.23 -29.90
C PHE A 658 4.88 24.74 -29.64
N PHE A 659 4.14 24.40 -28.58
CA PHE A 659 3.78 23.02 -28.28
C PHE A 659 2.92 22.39 -29.40
N THR A 660 1.94 23.14 -29.93
CA THR A 660 1.14 22.69 -31.08
C THR A 660 1.96 22.56 -32.37
N GLU A 661 2.97 23.39 -32.57
CA GLU A 661 3.85 23.31 -33.74
C GLU A 661 4.74 22.06 -33.67
N GLU A 662 5.29 21.77 -32.49
CA GLU A 662 6.12 20.58 -32.28
C GLU A 662 5.28 19.30 -32.37
N ALA A 663 4.03 19.33 -31.89
CA ALA A 663 3.06 18.25 -32.08
C ALA A 663 2.80 17.94 -33.56
N ASN A 664 2.63 18.98 -34.40
CA ASN A 664 2.45 18.81 -35.84
C ASN A 664 3.69 18.23 -36.54
N ARG A 665 4.90 18.59 -36.08
CA ARG A 665 6.14 18.02 -36.59
C ARG A 665 6.26 16.54 -36.21
N LEU A 666 5.94 16.19 -34.97
CA LEU A 666 5.91 14.81 -34.49
C LEU A 666 4.90 13.96 -35.28
N CYS A 667 3.68 14.46 -35.52
CA CYS A 667 2.68 13.74 -36.32
C CYS A 667 3.16 13.43 -37.74
N ARG A 668 3.90 14.33 -38.39
CA ARG A 668 4.48 14.07 -39.72
C ARG A 668 5.52 12.95 -39.66
N ALA A 669 6.45 13.02 -38.72
CA ALA A 669 7.46 11.98 -38.54
C ALA A 669 6.82 10.60 -38.25
N ILE A 670 5.77 10.55 -37.43
CA ILE A 670 5.06 9.32 -37.11
C ILE A 670 4.20 8.82 -38.28
N ARG A 671 3.65 9.71 -39.10
CA ARG A 671 2.90 9.33 -40.31
C ARG A 671 3.82 8.67 -41.35
N ASP A 672 5.01 9.21 -41.52
CA ASP A 672 6.05 8.59 -42.36
C ASP A 672 6.42 7.22 -41.80
N PHE A 673 6.59 7.11 -40.47
CA PHE A 673 6.88 5.84 -39.81
C PHE A 673 5.76 4.80 -39.97
N ALA A 674 4.50 5.21 -39.81
CA ALA A 674 3.34 4.33 -39.93
C ALA A 674 3.20 3.71 -41.33
N ASN A 675 3.68 4.39 -42.39
CA ASN A 675 3.70 3.85 -43.75
C ASN A 675 4.64 2.63 -43.89
N GLN A 676 5.65 2.52 -43.02
CA GLN A 676 6.63 1.43 -43.03
C GLN A 676 6.24 0.25 -42.13
N VAL A 677 5.25 0.44 -41.25
CA VAL A 677 4.75 -0.64 -40.39
C VAL A 677 3.94 -1.63 -41.24
N PRO A 678 4.21 -2.95 -41.15
CA PRO A 678 3.39 -3.97 -41.82
C PRO A 678 1.92 -3.94 -41.39
N GLN A 679 1.02 -4.37 -42.27
CA GLN A 679 -0.41 -4.41 -41.94
C GLN A 679 -0.67 -5.39 -40.78
N GLY A 680 -1.30 -4.92 -39.71
CA GLY A 680 -1.55 -5.71 -38.50
C GLY A 680 -2.22 -4.87 -37.40
N LEU A 681 -2.54 -5.51 -36.27
CA LEU A 681 -3.24 -4.87 -35.15
C LEU A 681 -2.53 -3.62 -34.64
N GLN A 682 -1.20 -3.67 -34.51
CA GLN A 682 -0.38 -2.54 -34.04
C GLN A 682 -0.41 -1.35 -35.01
N LYS A 683 -0.48 -1.59 -36.33
CA LYS A 683 -0.63 -0.52 -37.33
C LYS A 683 -2.00 0.14 -37.24
N VAL A 684 -3.06 -0.66 -37.06
CA VAL A 684 -4.42 -0.16 -36.88
C VAL A 684 -4.50 0.73 -35.64
N GLU A 685 -3.91 0.30 -34.52
CA GLU A 685 -3.84 1.07 -33.27
C GLU A 685 -3.03 2.36 -33.42
N LEU A 686 -1.88 2.29 -34.10
CA LEU A 686 -1.01 3.43 -34.38
C LEU A 686 -1.72 4.50 -35.23
N VAL A 687 -2.34 4.09 -36.34
CA VAL A 687 -3.05 5.00 -37.25
C VAL A 687 -4.30 5.58 -36.58
N THR A 688 -5.06 4.76 -35.85
CA THR A 688 -6.26 5.21 -35.11
C THR A 688 -5.92 6.26 -34.05
N THR A 689 -4.78 6.13 -33.39
CA THR A 689 -4.31 7.10 -32.40
C THR A 689 -3.76 8.36 -33.09
N LEU A 690 -3.02 8.19 -34.19
CA LEU A 690 -2.48 9.29 -35.00
C LEU A 690 -3.58 10.19 -35.58
N ASP A 691 -4.70 9.62 -36.03
CA ASP A 691 -5.81 10.36 -36.63
C ASP A 691 -6.58 11.25 -35.62
N LYS A 692 -6.40 11.02 -34.32
CA LYS A 692 -7.00 11.84 -33.25
C LYS A 692 -6.18 13.07 -32.91
N ILE A 693 -4.89 13.12 -33.25
CA ILE A 693 -4.00 14.23 -32.85
C ILE A 693 -4.33 15.54 -33.58
N PRO A 694 -4.61 15.57 -34.90
CA PRO A 694 -4.90 16.80 -35.61
C PRO A 694 -6.09 17.60 -35.03
N SER A 695 -7.13 16.91 -34.54
CA SER A 695 -8.28 17.59 -33.93
C SER A 695 -7.90 18.22 -32.59
N LEU A 696 -7.11 17.54 -31.74
CA LEU A 696 -6.61 18.09 -30.48
C LEU A 696 -5.74 19.34 -30.70
N ILE A 697 -4.88 19.32 -31.72
CA ILE A 697 -4.07 20.47 -32.13
C ILE A 697 -4.96 21.64 -32.58
N GLN A 698 -5.99 21.37 -33.39
CA GLN A 698 -6.93 22.39 -33.86
C GLN A 698 -7.73 23.02 -32.71
N HIS A 699 -8.21 22.20 -31.76
CA HIS A 699 -8.91 22.68 -30.57
C HIS A 699 -8.03 23.57 -29.68
N LEU A 700 -6.78 23.17 -29.44
CA LEU A 700 -5.82 23.97 -28.68
C LEU A 700 -5.48 25.28 -29.40
N THR A 701 -5.20 25.22 -30.70
CA THR A 701 -4.88 26.40 -31.54
C THR A 701 -6.05 27.41 -31.57
N ALA A 702 -7.29 26.93 -31.70
CA ALA A 702 -8.48 27.78 -31.68
C ALA A 702 -8.65 28.47 -30.32
N THR A 703 -8.43 27.73 -29.23
CA THR A 703 -8.52 28.27 -27.86
C THR A 703 -7.46 29.34 -27.61
N ILE A 704 -6.22 29.14 -28.09
CA ILE A 704 -5.14 30.12 -27.95
C ILE A 704 -5.44 31.41 -28.74
N LYS A 705 -5.97 31.31 -29.96
CA LYS A 705 -6.25 32.46 -30.83
C LYS A 705 -7.48 33.27 -30.42
N ASN A 706 -8.38 32.72 -29.61
CA ASN A 706 -9.57 33.42 -29.17
C ASN A 706 -9.23 34.58 -28.21
N PRO A 707 -9.52 35.85 -28.56
CA PRO A 707 -9.26 36.98 -27.68
C PRO A 707 -10.20 36.94 -26.47
N THR A 708 -9.67 37.22 -25.28
CA THR A 708 -10.45 37.24 -24.03
C THR A 708 -10.13 38.51 -23.26
N VAL A 709 -11.16 39.20 -22.78
CA VAL A 709 -11.05 40.44 -22.00
C VAL A 709 -11.63 40.23 -20.61
N GLY A 710 -10.88 40.59 -19.57
CA GLY A 710 -11.30 40.47 -18.17
C GLY A 710 -10.69 39.29 -17.42
N LYS A 711 -10.43 39.47 -16.12
CA LYS A 711 -9.65 38.54 -15.29
C LYS A 711 -10.19 37.11 -15.28
N THR A 712 -11.50 36.94 -15.12
CA THR A 712 -12.15 35.61 -15.08
C THR A 712 -12.11 34.91 -16.44
N ALA A 713 -12.34 35.64 -17.54
CA ALA A 713 -12.27 35.07 -18.89
C ALA A 713 -10.83 34.65 -19.26
N THR A 714 -9.83 35.46 -18.88
CA THR A 714 -8.42 35.12 -19.05
C THR A 714 -8.03 33.89 -18.23
N PHE A 715 -8.52 33.77 -16.99
CA PHE A 715 -8.27 32.61 -16.14
C PHE A 715 -8.83 31.32 -16.75
N ASN A 716 -10.09 31.34 -17.18
CA ASN A 716 -10.75 30.17 -17.80
C ASN A 716 -10.06 29.74 -19.10
N LYS A 717 -9.56 30.71 -19.88
CA LYS A 717 -8.73 30.43 -21.05
C LYS A 717 -7.41 29.74 -20.67
N VAL A 718 -6.72 30.20 -19.64
CA VAL A 718 -5.49 29.57 -19.12
C VAL A 718 -5.77 28.13 -18.68
N GLU A 719 -6.85 27.90 -17.93
CA GLU A 719 -7.26 26.55 -17.51
C GLU A 719 -7.54 25.63 -18.69
N THR A 720 -8.29 26.12 -19.68
CA THR A 720 -8.64 25.36 -20.89
C THR A 720 -7.40 25.01 -21.70
N VAL A 721 -6.44 25.94 -21.84
CA VAL A 721 -5.16 25.71 -22.53
C VAL A 721 -4.33 24.64 -21.82
N ILE A 722 -4.22 24.68 -20.49
CA ILE A 722 -3.50 23.66 -19.71
C ILE A 722 -4.18 22.28 -19.83
N GLN A 723 -5.51 22.23 -19.74
CA GLN A 723 -6.28 20.99 -19.91
C GLN A 723 -6.09 20.39 -21.30
N GLN A 724 -6.24 21.18 -22.37
CA GLN A 724 -6.07 20.71 -23.75
C GLN A 724 -4.62 20.29 -24.06
N THR A 725 -3.64 20.97 -23.48
CA THR A 725 -2.22 20.60 -23.60
C THR A 725 -1.96 19.24 -22.95
N LYS A 726 -2.52 18.99 -21.75
CA LYS A 726 -2.46 17.69 -21.08
C LYS A 726 -3.07 16.57 -21.93
N ASP A 727 -4.26 16.80 -22.48
CA ASP A 727 -4.96 15.79 -23.29
C ASP A 727 -4.18 15.45 -24.57
N LEU A 728 -3.60 16.47 -25.22
CA LEU A 728 -2.70 16.32 -26.36
C LEU A 728 -1.42 15.55 -25.98
N MET A 729 -0.80 15.88 -24.84
CA MET A 729 0.40 15.20 -24.34
C MET A 729 0.16 13.72 -24.03
N ASN A 730 -0.98 13.38 -23.43
CA ASN A 730 -1.37 11.99 -23.15
C ASN A 730 -1.56 11.17 -24.44
N ALA A 731 -2.21 11.77 -25.45
CA ALA A 731 -2.38 11.11 -26.74
C ALA A 731 -1.03 10.90 -27.45
N ILE A 732 -0.11 11.86 -27.30
CA ILE A 732 1.25 11.77 -27.84
C ILE A 732 2.10 10.73 -27.12
N ALA A 733 2.02 10.63 -25.79
CA ALA A 733 2.71 9.60 -25.01
C ALA A 733 2.31 8.19 -25.49
N LYS A 734 1.00 7.94 -25.62
CA LYS A 734 0.48 6.68 -26.16
C LYS A 734 0.98 6.42 -27.58
N LEU A 735 0.92 7.44 -28.45
CA LEU A 735 1.36 7.32 -29.83
C LEU A 735 2.85 6.97 -29.96
N VAL A 736 3.69 7.61 -29.16
CA VAL A 736 5.13 7.36 -29.10
C VAL A 736 5.43 5.96 -28.55
N THR A 737 4.71 5.51 -27.52
CA THR A 737 4.77 4.13 -27.00
C THR A 737 4.39 3.10 -28.07
N THR A 738 3.30 3.31 -28.82
CA THR A 738 2.91 2.42 -29.91
C THR A 738 3.96 2.42 -31.03
N CYS A 739 4.64 3.54 -31.31
CA CYS A 739 5.75 3.58 -32.25
C CYS A 739 6.91 2.69 -31.81
N PHE A 740 7.27 2.73 -30.52
CA PHE A 740 8.33 1.86 -29.97
C PHE A 740 7.97 0.38 -30.07
N ILE A 741 6.71 0.01 -29.76
CA ILE A 741 6.23 -1.37 -29.90
C ILE A 741 6.29 -1.83 -31.36
N CYS A 742 5.91 -0.98 -32.31
CA CYS A 742 6.00 -1.30 -33.74
C CYS A 742 7.46 -1.45 -34.19
N ALA A 743 8.35 -0.56 -33.77
CA ALA A 743 9.75 -0.57 -34.14
C ALA A 743 10.47 -1.83 -33.63
N THR A 744 10.21 -2.23 -32.38
CA THR A 744 10.80 -3.43 -31.76
C THR A 744 10.23 -4.72 -32.33
N LYS A 745 8.92 -4.77 -32.58
CA LYS A 745 8.24 -5.98 -33.07
C LYS A 745 8.60 -6.33 -34.52
N TYR A 746 8.82 -5.33 -35.37
CA TYR A 746 9.04 -5.53 -36.81
C TYR A 746 10.48 -5.24 -37.27
N ASP A 747 11.39 -4.95 -36.34
CA ASP A 747 12.82 -4.67 -36.59
C ASP A 747 13.04 -3.66 -37.75
N LEU A 748 12.28 -2.56 -37.72
CA LEU A 748 12.23 -1.58 -38.81
C LEU A 748 13.45 -0.65 -38.78
N ASP A 749 14.43 -0.90 -39.67
CA ASP A 749 15.61 -0.05 -39.88
C ASP A 749 15.34 0.94 -41.04
N TYR A 750 15.21 2.24 -40.73
CA TYR A 750 14.76 3.30 -41.65
C TYR A 750 15.85 3.68 -42.68
N ARG A 751 16.08 2.82 -43.69
CA ARG A 751 17.17 3.00 -44.68
C ARG A 751 16.78 3.55 -46.05
N HIS A 752 15.49 3.65 -46.37
CA HIS A 752 15.11 4.01 -47.74
C HIS A 752 13.95 5.00 -47.73
N LEU A 753 14.26 6.30 -47.78
CA LEU A 753 13.60 7.34 -48.58
C LEU A 753 14.05 8.73 -48.10
N ASN A 754 15.10 9.26 -48.72
CA ASN A 754 15.12 10.65 -49.19
C ASN A 754 16.16 10.76 -50.29
N GLY A 755 15.69 10.62 -51.53
CA GLY A 755 16.41 11.12 -52.68
C GLY A 755 16.44 12.65 -52.62
N TYR A 756 17.66 13.18 -52.75
CA TYR A 756 18.05 14.59 -52.92
C TYR A 756 18.26 15.45 -51.66
N SER A 757 19.52 15.91 -51.56
CA SER A 757 20.07 17.09 -50.85
C SER A 757 20.60 16.92 -49.40
N SER A 758 21.91 16.72 -49.32
CA SER A 758 22.90 17.29 -48.37
C SER A 758 22.72 17.23 -46.84
N THR A 759 23.70 16.54 -46.22
CA THR A 759 24.30 16.73 -44.88
C THR A 759 23.43 16.50 -43.63
N THR A 760 23.10 15.24 -43.32
CA THR A 760 22.98 14.73 -41.94
C THR A 760 22.93 13.18 -41.95
N SER A 761 23.61 12.55 -41.00
CA SER A 761 23.79 11.09 -40.86
C SER A 761 22.48 10.27 -40.71
N PRO A 762 22.46 8.98 -41.09
CA PRO A 762 21.25 8.14 -41.17
C PRO A 762 20.66 7.74 -39.81
N MET A 763 19.32 7.79 -39.71
CA MET A 763 18.50 7.46 -38.54
C MET A 763 18.45 5.94 -38.27
N LYS A 764 18.52 5.56 -36.99
CA LYS A 764 18.34 4.18 -36.49
C LYS A 764 17.55 4.21 -35.19
N TRP A 765 16.66 3.24 -34.99
CA TRP A 765 16.15 2.86 -33.66
C TRP A 765 17.25 2.12 -32.91
N ARG A 766 18.38 2.80 -32.66
CA ARG A 766 19.44 2.29 -31.83
C ARG A 766 19.13 2.66 -30.39
N LEU A 767 19.02 1.64 -29.56
CA LEU A 767 19.40 1.76 -28.16
C LEU A 767 20.76 2.50 -28.12
N PRO A 768 20.96 3.48 -27.24
CA PRO A 768 22.23 4.19 -27.10
C PRO A 768 23.37 3.19 -27.15
N ALA A 769 24.54 3.53 -27.69
CA ALA A 769 25.63 2.57 -27.94
C ALA A 769 26.07 1.71 -26.71
N GLN A 770 25.53 2.01 -25.53
CA GLN A 770 25.60 1.26 -24.28
C GLN A 770 24.49 0.20 -24.05
N GLN A 771 23.47 0.02 -24.90
CA GLN A 771 22.35 -0.93 -24.68
C GLN A 771 22.06 -1.85 -25.89
N ALA A 772 22.53 -1.51 -27.10
CA ALA A 772 22.32 -2.33 -28.31
C ALA A 772 23.13 -3.65 -28.34
N ALA A 773 24.05 -3.87 -27.40
CA ALA A 773 24.79 -5.13 -27.28
C ALA A 773 24.02 -6.21 -26.50
N LEU A 774 23.00 -5.83 -25.72
CA LEU A 774 22.22 -6.73 -24.87
C LEU A 774 21.04 -7.43 -25.59
N THR A 775 20.48 -6.85 -26.66
CA THR A 775 19.27 -7.38 -27.31
C THR A 775 19.54 -8.39 -28.43
N ASN A 776 20.69 -8.33 -29.11
CA ASN A 776 21.00 -9.24 -30.22
C ASN A 776 21.35 -10.68 -29.81
N HIS A 777 21.47 -10.97 -28.51
CA HIS A 777 21.75 -12.33 -28.00
C HIS A 777 20.53 -13.10 -27.47
N ILE A 778 19.33 -12.50 -27.44
CA ILE A 778 18.13 -13.17 -26.90
C ILE A 778 17.27 -13.83 -28.00
N HIS A 779 17.43 -13.49 -29.29
CA HIS A 779 16.56 -14.01 -30.36
C HIS A 779 17.14 -15.13 -31.25
N ARG A 780 18.26 -15.77 -30.89
CA ARG A 780 18.70 -17.00 -31.57
C ARG A 780 19.34 -17.99 -30.60
N LEU A 781 18.53 -18.92 -30.08
CA LEU A 781 19.00 -20.26 -29.72
C LEU A 781 18.02 -21.28 -30.32
N PRO A 782 18.53 -22.34 -30.98
CA PRO A 782 17.71 -23.46 -31.43
C PRO A 782 17.30 -24.33 -30.23
N GLU A 783 16.09 -24.88 -30.29
CA GLU A 783 15.70 -26.03 -29.49
C GLU A 783 16.58 -27.21 -29.91
N ASP A 784 17.46 -27.69 -29.03
CA ASP A 784 18.11 -28.98 -29.20
C ASP A 784 17.89 -29.86 -27.98
N SER A 785 17.11 -30.89 -28.28
CA SER A 785 17.01 -32.19 -27.65
C SER A 785 18.37 -32.88 -27.48
N ASP A 786 18.58 -33.55 -26.34
CA ASP A 786 19.33 -34.81 -26.25
C ASP A 786 18.82 -35.58 -25.01
N SER A 787 18.03 -36.63 -25.17
CA SER A 787 18.39 -37.98 -25.64
C SER A 787 19.24 -38.75 -24.61
N VAL A 788 18.57 -39.39 -23.64
CA VAL A 788 19.15 -40.43 -22.78
C VAL A 788 18.96 -41.78 -23.45
N HIS A 789 20.08 -42.49 -23.65
CA HIS A 789 20.14 -43.78 -24.31
C HIS A 789 19.32 -44.90 -23.65
N SER A 790 18.59 -45.59 -24.53
CA SER A 790 18.01 -46.96 -24.48
C SER A 790 18.92 -48.05 -23.87
N PHE A 791 18.33 -49.02 -23.14
CA PHE A 791 18.09 -50.38 -23.68
C PHE A 791 17.29 -51.36 -22.79
N LYS A 792 16.30 -51.99 -23.44
CA LYS A 792 15.71 -53.34 -23.28
C LYS A 792 14.84 -53.66 -22.05
N SER A 793 13.54 -53.89 -22.29
CA SER A 793 12.99 -55.25 -22.22
C SER A 793 11.70 -55.38 -23.07
N THR A 794 11.57 -56.53 -23.69
CA THR A 794 10.61 -56.95 -24.73
C THR A 794 9.30 -57.50 -24.17
N ARG A 795 8.20 -57.29 -24.93
CA ARG A 795 7.00 -58.16 -25.11
C ARG A 795 6.18 -58.52 -23.85
N SER A 796 4.87 -58.71 -23.84
CA SER A 796 3.78 -58.69 -24.83
C SER A 796 2.48 -59.03 -24.05
N GLU A 797 1.32 -58.67 -24.63
CA GLU A 797 -0.02 -59.28 -24.37
C GLU A 797 -0.69 -58.91 -23.02
N THR A 798 -1.99 -58.62 -22.87
CA THR A 798 -3.19 -58.73 -23.71
C THR A 798 -4.38 -57.96 -23.09
N HIS A 799 -5.30 -57.55 -23.96
CA HIS A 799 -6.76 -57.43 -23.83
C HIS A 799 -7.49 -56.51 -22.81
N ASN A 800 -8.23 -55.58 -23.43
CA ASN A 800 -9.57 -55.06 -23.11
C ASN A 800 -10.48 -55.99 -22.29
N ALA A 801 -11.26 -55.42 -21.35
CA ALA A 801 -12.69 -55.13 -21.55
C ALA A 801 -13.41 -54.69 -20.25
N SER A 802 -14.15 -53.59 -20.39
CA SER A 802 -15.42 -53.19 -19.76
C SER A 802 -16.13 -54.12 -18.76
N GLY A 803 -16.70 -53.51 -17.72
CA GLY A 803 -17.93 -54.03 -17.07
C GLY A 803 -18.07 -53.69 -15.58
N SER A 804 -18.79 -52.62 -15.27
CA SER A 804 -19.29 -52.33 -13.92
C SER A 804 -20.71 -52.88 -13.75
N LEU A 805 -20.95 -53.73 -12.75
CA LEU A 805 -22.25 -53.85 -12.07
C LEU A 805 -22.13 -54.67 -10.77
N SER A 806 -22.51 -53.99 -9.68
CA SER A 806 -23.41 -54.45 -8.61
C SER A 806 -22.95 -55.37 -7.47
N THR A 807 -23.39 -54.91 -6.29
CA THR A 807 -23.90 -55.63 -5.11
C THR A 807 -22.93 -56.16 -4.04
N ARG A 808 -23.24 -55.69 -2.80
CA ARG A 808 -23.39 -56.44 -1.54
C ARG A 808 -22.12 -57.08 -0.96
N ASN A 809 -21.93 -57.25 0.34
CA ASN A 809 -22.53 -56.85 1.61
C ASN A 809 -21.63 -57.54 2.67
N HIS A 810 -21.73 -57.11 3.94
CA HIS A 810 -21.17 -57.77 5.13
C HIS A 810 -19.65 -57.58 5.33
N GLY A 811 -19.16 -57.25 6.53
CA GLY A 811 -19.77 -57.31 7.84
C GLY A 811 -18.74 -57.88 8.81
N HIS A 812 -18.74 -57.31 10.01
CA HIS A 812 -18.04 -57.76 11.21
C HIS A 812 -16.52 -57.62 11.26
N SER A 813 -15.89 -57.46 12.42
CA SER A 813 -16.27 -56.91 13.73
C SER A 813 -15.00 -56.99 14.59
N VAL A 814 -15.00 -56.23 15.69
CA VAL A 814 -14.38 -56.62 16.97
C VAL A 814 -12.87 -56.49 17.07
N SER A 815 -12.48 -55.46 17.86
CA SER A 815 -11.59 -55.49 19.04
C SER A 815 -10.18 -56.07 18.86
N ASN A 816 -9.13 -55.56 19.48
CA ASN A 816 -9.06 -55.18 20.88
C ASN A 816 -7.64 -54.67 21.17
N SER A 817 -7.52 -53.92 22.28
CA SER A 817 -6.35 -53.82 23.17
C SER A 817 -5.01 -53.33 22.58
N MET A 818 -4.58 -52.11 22.92
CA MET A 818 -3.90 -51.70 24.17
C MET A 818 -2.39 -52.01 24.21
N SER A 819 -1.65 -50.92 24.51
CA SER A 819 -0.42 -50.88 25.31
C SER A 819 0.84 -51.42 24.63
N ARG A 820 2.06 -50.91 24.79
CA ARG A 820 2.71 -50.04 25.78
C ARG A 820 4.06 -49.65 25.14
N LEU A 821 4.45 -48.38 25.21
CA LEU A 821 5.61 -47.87 25.97
C LEU A 821 7.03 -48.32 25.56
N ALA A 822 7.90 -47.30 25.54
CA ALA A 822 9.37 -47.29 25.67
C ALA A 822 10.20 -47.33 24.37
N LYS A 823 10.51 -46.13 23.84
CA LYS A 823 11.83 -45.50 24.05
C LYS A 823 11.74 -44.00 23.82
#